data_AF-A0AAU0WSH5-F1
#
_entry.id   AF-A0AAU0WSH5-F1
#
_cell.length_a   1.000
_cell.length_b   1.000
_cell.length_c   1.000
_cell.angle_alpha   90.00
_cell.angle_beta   90.00
_cell.angle_gamma   90.00
#
_symmetry.space_group_name_H-M   'P 1'
#
loop_
_entity.id
_entity.type
_entity.pdbx_description
1 polymer ?
#
loop_
_entity_poly.entity_id
_entity_poly.type
_entity_poly.pdbx_seq_one_letter_code
_entity_poly.pdbx_strand_id
1 'polypeptide(L)'
;MSGAAGDISVGAEGVPGRVGAWWRAGGRGGSAAYVVAPVGADTGGVMRRVHEDVPGSVLVDAAGLSAEQVVRGVLKSLGVEADSGKRGALRTALGALREERLVVLVNTRRAGVTRRSYEPERLVTWALPWLTRGKVAVVTDTDPEFLPRGMSDDCVFRLPVGDVAIADAPAALRALALAEPRIVPFPVWAELIAGLSGDCQIELDEFAQEYADVLAIGPLGVSFVDENVAEELRRRTDPDELARTNRHLVDWLLQRAATDFRHPEGWARSNAIGLYAAAGLAMHAVQAGTYDELLRDGRAVAHLPQTALMDSARSRSLVVFGNTPAADAIHLWGWGVVPRGQGEWASWLHLMASSRGDNEFASTVAASGLALPWRTKWAHWRQPGGYHVRFLEAGRFARLTEVRWQGRPAVAALQQRTVDGEPEPYVTVRDLESGELVAGPWNRDEALLEHRSELAMPDGSATTHPARLGELFADAAPPRDKDAFVLPCAPLAVGGVVVFGGDLGLVAIRAQGAGLADTFGSRHAPLTGSYADASPTSPVDAAPPSHTDLVALFGAEDVMEAEPEELPDELTHQPTRELLLEFGLPDLHEGAMALLPYGDGDVDLLDEVEWPEDVEAVAEQGPFFQIGRWMGGELVVDGPTGRILRVPSGPDEEYLAGLPAARGLEEFLTMVALFVTGLRTRSLLPPLSPEREEIPYWVLGALSDVDEAGSEQPAWSYVLHNS
;
A
#
# COMPACT_ATOMS: atom_id res chain seq x y z
N MET A 1 -14.98 -21.41 42.37
CA MET A 1 -13.83 -21.66 43.26
C MET A 1 -12.59 -21.19 42.52
N SER A 2 -11.98 -20.13 43.05
CA SER A 2 -10.80 -19.45 42.52
C SER A 2 -9.56 -20.32 42.68
N GLY A 3 -8.86 -20.59 41.58
CA GLY A 3 -7.50 -21.13 41.58
C GLY A 3 -6.55 -19.98 41.31
N ALA A 4 -5.78 -19.59 42.33
CA ALA A 4 -4.71 -18.62 42.22
C ALA A 4 -3.61 -19.15 41.29
N ALA A 5 -3.42 -18.50 40.14
CA ALA A 5 -2.23 -18.67 39.32
C ALA A 5 -1.06 -18.01 40.06
N GLY A 6 -0.11 -18.83 40.50
CA GLY A 6 1.10 -18.37 41.19
C GLY A 6 2.02 -17.64 40.23
N ASP A 7 2.08 -16.31 40.38
CA ASP A 7 3.01 -15.43 39.70
C ASP A 7 4.40 -15.55 40.37
N ILE A 8 5.28 -16.38 39.81
CA ILE A 8 6.65 -16.58 40.33
C ILE A 8 7.61 -15.73 39.48
N SER A 9 7.93 -14.53 39.97
CA SER A 9 9.03 -13.72 39.43
C SER A 9 10.35 -14.48 39.59
N VAL A 10 11.08 -14.71 38.51
CA VAL A 10 12.38 -15.39 38.55
C VAL A 10 13.50 -14.36 38.47
N GLY A 11 14.56 -14.51 39.27
CA GLY A 11 15.75 -13.66 39.15
C GLY A 11 16.36 -13.74 37.76
N ALA A 12 16.96 -12.64 37.27
CA ALA A 12 17.51 -12.55 35.92
C ALA A 12 18.55 -13.65 35.58
N GLU A 13 19.22 -14.22 36.60
CA GLU A 13 20.16 -15.35 36.46
C GLU A 13 19.47 -16.69 36.15
N GLY A 14 18.19 -16.85 36.51
CA GLY A 14 17.44 -18.10 36.31
C GLY A 14 16.77 -18.21 34.93
N VAL A 15 16.66 -17.12 34.18
CA VAL A 15 16.00 -17.09 32.87
C VAL A 15 16.75 -17.94 31.82
N PRO A 16 18.08 -17.85 31.66
CA PRO A 16 18.82 -18.69 30.72
C PRO A 16 18.58 -20.20 30.94
N GLY A 17 18.65 -20.64 32.19
CA GLY A 17 18.39 -22.04 32.57
C GLY A 17 16.97 -22.49 32.26
N ARG A 18 15.96 -21.62 32.46
CA ARG A 18 14.55 -21.93 32.12
C ARG A 18 14.31 -21.98 30.63
N VAL A 19 14.87 -21.06 29.84
CA VAL A 19 14.79 -21.11 28.37
C VAL A 19 15.46 -22.38 27.84
N GLY A 20 16.64 -22.73 28.37
CA GLY A 20 17.31 -23.97 28.03
C GLY A 20 16.54 -25.24 28.45
N ALA A 21 15.77 -25.18 29.53
CA ALA A 21 14.86 -26.26 29.92
C ALA A 21 13.65 -26.36 28.98
N TRP A 22 13.04 -25.22 28.63
CA TRP A 22 11.95 -25.13 27.65
C TRP A 22 12.35 -25.71 26.28
N TRP A 23 13.52 -25.31 25.77
CA TRP A 23 14.07 -25.84 24.52
C TRP A 23 14.25 -27.36 24.57
N ARG A 24 14.82 -27.90 25.65
CA ARG A 24 15.04 -29.35 25.81
C ARG A 24 13.76 -30.16 26.04
N ALA A 25 12.76 -29.58 26.71
CA ALA A 25 11.54 -30.29 27.11
C ALA A 25 10.50 -30.40 25.98
N GLY A 26 10.56 -29.53 24.96
CA GLY A 26 9.56 -29.53 23.90
C GLY A 26 9.49 -28.28 23.02
N GLY A 27 10.41 -27.32 23.15
CA GLY A 27 10.58 -26.24 22.18
C GLY A 27 10.99 -26.83 20.84
N ARG A 28 10.02 -27.27 20.04
CA ARG A 28 10.24 -27.81 18.70
C ARG A 28 10.10 -26.71 17.66
N GLY A 29 10.50 -26.98 16.43
CA GLY A 29 10.21 -26.09 15.31
C GLY A 29 8.73 -25.73 15.26
N GLY A 30 8.39 -24.46 15.01
CA GLY A 30 7.02 -23.96 15.13
C GLY A 30 6.71 -23.20 16.41
N SER A 31 7.66 -23.07 17.34
CA SER A 31 7.42 -22.43 18.64
C SER A 31 8.15 -21.09 18.81
N ALA A 32 7.56 -20.21 19.61
CA ALA A 32 8.17 -18.96 20.05
C ALA A 32 8.09 -18.85 21.58
N ALA A 33 9.11 -18.24 22.17
CA ALA A 33 9.11 -17.84 23.58
C ALA A 33 9.58 -16.39 23.74
N TYR A 34 9.10 -15.75 24.81
CA TYR A 34 9.20 -14.31 25.00
C TYR A 34 9.83 -14.00 26.34
N VAL A 35 10.89 -13.18 26.33
CA VAL A 35 11.45 -12.58 27.53
C VAL A 35 10.87 -11.19 27.66
N VAL A 36 10.09 -10.98 28.72
CA VAL A 36 9.38 -9.73 28.97
C VAL A 36 10.08 -9.03 30.11
N ALA A 37 10.52 -7.81 29.87
CA ALA A 37 11.33 -7.07 30.83
C ALA A 37 10.74 -5.69 31.07
N PRO A 38 10.72 -5.22 32.33
CA PRO A 38 10.44 -3.82 32.61
C PRO A 38 11.56 -2.94 32.05
N VAL A 39 11.21 -1.68 31.75
CA VAL A 39 12.17 -0.67 31.31
C VAL A 39 13.34 -0.60 32.30
N GLY A 40 14.57 -0.69 31.81
CA GLY A 40 15.78 -0.64 32.63
C GLY A 40 16.45 -1.99 32.93
N ALA A 41 15.82 -3.11 32.62
CA ALA A 41 16.46 -4.41 32.76
C ALA A 41 17.48 -4.67 31.63
N ASP A 42 18.60 -5.32 31.95
CA ASP A 42 19.58 -5.81 30.96
C ASP A 42 19.10 -7.10 30.27
N THR A 43 18.00 -6.97 29.53
CA THR A 43 17.44 -8.07 28.74
C THR A 43 18.44 -8.54 27.68
N GLY A 44 19.25 -7.62 27.13
CA GLY A 44 20.28 -7.94 26.15
C GLY A 44 21.33 -8.91 26.69
N GLY A 45 21.87 -8.65 27.87
CA GLY A 45 22.79 -9.54 28.57
C GLY A 45 22.15 -10.89 28.92
N VAL A 46 20.90 -10.91 29.37
CA VAL A 46 20.15 -12.15 29.63
C VAL A 46 20.02 -13.00 28.36
N MET A 47 19.65 -12.39 27.24
CA MET A 47 19.48 -13.10 25.97
C MET A 47 20.80 -13.62 25.38
N ARG A 48 21.91 -12.89 25.55
CA ARG A 48 23.24 -13.41 25.17
C ARG A 48 23.65 -14.62 26.00
N ARG A 49 23.36 -14.63 27.31
CA ARG A 49 23.56 -15.82 28.15
C ARG A 49 22.70 -17.00 27.73
N VAL A 50 21.45 -16.78 27.30
CA VAL A 50 20.60 -17.83 26.72
C VAL A 50 21.30 -18.49 25.51
N HIS A 51 21.89 -17.68 24.62
CA HIS A 51 22.62 -18.20 23.46
C HIS A 51 23.87 -18.99 23.87
N GLU A 52 24.63 -18.51 24.85
CA GLU A 52 25.81 -19.20 25.39
C GLU A 52 25.45 -20.56 26.02
N ASP A 53 24.32 -20.64 26.74
CA ASP A 53 23.85 -21.84 27.43
C ASP A 53 23.19 -22.89 26.50
N VAL A 54 22.82 -22.51 25.27
CA VAL A 54 22.18 -23.41 24.29
C VAL A 54 23.08 -23.62 23.07
N PRO A 55 23.90 -24.69 23.04
CA PRO A 55 24.78 -24.99 21.92
C PRO A 55 24.03 -25.12 20.59
N GLY A 56 24.58 -24.52 19.53
CA GLY A 56 24.01 -24.58 18.17
C GLY A 56 22.88 -23.57 17.89
N SER A 57 22.49 -22.78 18.89
CA SER A 57 21.58 -21.66 18.71
C SER A 57 22.22 -20.55 17.86
N VAL A 58 21.40 -19.71 17.24
CA VAL A 58 21.82 -18.58 16.40
C VAL A 58 21.42 -17.29 17.10
N LEU A 59 22.35 -16.35 17.25
CA LEU A 59 22.10 -15.03 17.79
C LEU A 59 21.94 -14.00 16.66
N VAL A 60 20.88 -13.19 16.71
CA VAL A 60 20.71 -12.01 15.84
C VAL A 60 20.32 -10.81 16.69
N ASP A 61 21.07 -9.71 16.57
CA ASP A 61 20.74 -8.43 17.21
C ASP A 61 19.82 -7.64 16.28
N ALA A 62 18.62 -7.31 16.76
CA ALA A 62 17.61 -6.58 16.02
C ALA A 62 17.76 -5.06 16.14
N ALA A 63 18.62 -4.55 17.02
CA ALA A 63 18.77 -3.12 17.26
C ALA A 63 19.07 -2.35 15.95
N GLY A 64 18.24 -1.36 15.63
CA GLY A 64 18.41 -0.53 14.43
C GLY A 64 18.03 -1.20 13.11
N LEU A 65 17.58 -2.46 13.11
CA LEU A 65 17.24 -3.21 11.90
C LEU A 65 15.73 -3.25 11.67
N SER A 66 15.28 -3.18 10.42
CA SER A 66 13.89 -3.48 10.06
C SER A 66 13.59 -4.97 10.22
N ALA A 67 12.31 -5.33 10.37
CA ALA A 67 11.87 -6.72 10.45
C ALA A 67 12.33 -7.53 9.22
N GLU A 68 12.35 -6.92 8.04
CA GLU A 68 12.86 -7.55 6.81
C GLU A 68 14.37 -7.85 6.90
N GLN A 69 15.15 -6.92 7.44
CA GLN A 69 16.59 -7.11 7.66
C GLN A 69 16.87 -8.18 8.71
N VAL A 70 16.09 -8.23 9.79
CA VAL A 70 16.18 -9.27 10.83
C VAL A 70 15.89 -10.65 10.22
N VAL A 71 14.79 -10.81 9.48
CA VAL A 71 14.45 -12.07 8.81
C VAL A 71 15.58 -12.52 7.88
N ARG A 72 16.12 -11.61 7.06
CA ARG A 72 17.26 -11.92 6.17
C ARG A 72 18.52 -12.31 6.94
N GLY A 73 18.81 -11.62 8.05
CA GLY A 73 19.90 -11.95 8.96
C GLY A 73 19.77 -13.35 9.54
N VAL A 74 18.57 -13.72 10.00
CA VAL A 74 18.26 -15.06 10.51
C VAL A 74 18.48 -16.12 9.42
N LEU A 75 17.93 -15.93 8.22
CA LEU A 75 18.06 -16.90 7.12
C LEU A 75 19.51 -17.09 6.70
N LYS A 76 20.27 -15.99 6.60
CA LYS A 76 21.71 -16.02 6.31
C LYS A 76 22.46 -16.83 7.37
N SER A 77 22.19 -16.59 8.65
CA SER A 77 22.82 -17.32 9.77
C SER A 77 22.42 -18.80 9.85
N LEU A 78 21.25 -19.16 9.33
CA LEU A 78 20.80 -20.55 9.17
C LEU A 78 21.35 -21.22 7.90
N GLY A 79 22.04 -20.49 7.02
CA GLY A 79 22.55 -21.00 5.74
C GLY A 79 21.45 -21.25 4.72
N VAL A 80 20.31 -20.56 4.83
CA VAL A 80 19.18 -20.67 3.91
C VAL A 80 19.29 -19.56 2.87
N GLU A 81 19.49 -19.93 1.61
CA GLU A 81 19.38 -18.99 0.50
C GLU A 81 17.90 -18.69 0.22
N ALA A 82 17.49 -17.47 0.49
CA ALA A 82 16.15 -16.99 0.15
C ALA A 82 16.18 -16.35 -1.24
N ASP A 83 15.56 -17.02 -2.21
CA ASP A 83 15.34 -16.44 -3.53
C ASP A 83 14.44 -15.20 -3.41
N SER A 84 14.92 -14.05 -3.89
CA SER A 84 14.15 -12.81 -3.90
C SER A 84 12.89 -13.02 -4.76
N GLY A 85 11.71 -12.85 -4.17
CA GLY A 85 10.44 -12.97 -4.89
C GLY A 85 9.57 -14.18 -4.55
N LYS A 86 10.03 -15.15 -3.75
CA LYS A 86 9.27 -16.37 -3.41
C LYS A 86 9.01 -16.54 -1.92
N ARG A 87 8.21 -15.64 -1.32
CA ARG A 87 7.77 -15.74 0.09
C ARG A 87 7.18 -17.12 0.44
N GLY A 88 6.40 -17.71 -0.47
CA GLY A 88 5.80 -19.04 -0.28
C GLY A 88 6.83 -20.18 -0.14
N ALA A 89 8.05 -20.02 -0.65
CA ALA A 89 9.11 -21.01 -0.53
C ALA A 89 9.78 -21.02 0.85
N LEU A 90 9.59 -19.97 1.67
CA LEU A 90 10.23 -19.81 2.97
C LEU A 90 9.89 -20.97 3.92
N ARG A 91 8.61 -21.34 4.00
CA ARG A 91 8.15 -22.48 4.84
C ARG A 91 8.86 -23.77 4.44
N THR A 92 8.95 -24.03 3.14
CA THR A 92 9.61 -25.23 2.61
C THR A 92 11.10 -25.22 2.94
N ALA A 93 11.77 -24.08 2.75
CA ALA A 93 13.19 -23.92 3.05
C ALA A 93 13.50 -24.12 4.54
N LEU A 94 12.70 -23.52 5.43
CA LEU A 94 12.84 -23.67 6.88
C LEU A 94 12.46 -25.08 7.37
N GLY A 95 11.54 -25.76 6.70
CA GLY A 95 11.21 -27.17 6.96
C GLY A 95 12.30 -28.15 6.53
N ALA A 96 13.11 -27.78 5.52
CA ALA A 96 14.17 -28.60 4.96
C ALA A 96 15.48 -28.56 5.76
N LEU A 97 15.57 -27.76 6.83
CA LEU A 97 16.71 -27.78 7.74
C LEU A 97 16.99 -29.21 8.25
N ARG A 98 18.26 -29.55 8.45
CA ARG A 98 18.66 -30.91 8.88
C ARG A 98 18.12 -31.25 10.26
N GLU A 99 18.19 -30.27 11.16
CA GLU A 99 17.80 -30.37 12.57
C GLU A 99 16.97 -29.15 12.97
N GLU A 100 16.32 -29.23 14.13
CA GLU A 100 15.65 -28.08 14.72
C GLU A 100 16.67 -27.06 15.21
N ARG A 101 16.40 -25.77 14.96
CA ARG A 101 17.32 -24.68 15.30
C ARG A 101 16.63 -23.66 16.19
N LEU A 102 17.32 -23.27 17.26
CA LEU A 102 16.92 -22.15 18.11
C LEU A 102 17.53 -20.85 17.60
N VAL A 103 16.69 -19.85 17.36
CA VAL A 103 17.10 -18.48 17.07
C VAL A 103 16.83 -17.62 18.29
N VAL A 104 17.85 -16.89 18.74
CA VAL A 104 17.79 -15.94 19.83
C VAL A 104 17.86 -14.54 19.23
N LEU A 105 16.74 -13.81 19.27
CA LEU A 105 16.66 -12.42 18.85
C LEU A 105 16.86 -11.51 20.04
N VAL A 106 17.79 -10.55 19.94
CA VAL A 106 18.12 -9.63 21.03
C VAL A 106 17.82 -8.21 20.61
N ASN A 107 17.40 -7.39 21.58
CA ASN A 107 17.04 -5.99 21.39
C ASN A 107 15.90 -5.81 20.37
N THR A 108 14.96 -6.75 20.33
CA THR A 108 13.79 -6.69 19.44
C THR A 108 12.97 -5.43 19.69
N ARG A 109 12.85 -4.98 20.94
CA ARG A 109 12.20 -3.69 21.27
C ARG A 109 12.91 -2.47 20.68
N ARG A 110 14.16 -2.62 20.26
CA ARG A 110 14.99 -1.57 19.63
C ARG A 110 15.11 -1.76 18.11
N ALA A 111 14.29 -2.65 17.53
CA ALA A 111 14.19 -2.77 16.09
C ALA A 111 13.76 -1.43 15.45
N GLY A 112 14.19 -1.24 14.21
CA GLY A 112 13.99 0.00 13.46
C GLY A 112 14.98 1.10 13.82
N VAL A 113 15.14 2.05 12.89
CA VAL A 113 16.21 3.06 12.95
C VAL A 113 15.91 4.14 14.00
N THR A 114 14.63 4.40 14.26
CA THR A 114 14.16 5.46 15.17
C THR A 114 13.67 4.90 16.50
N ARG A 115 13.63 5.72 17.54
CA ARG A 115 13.10 5.35 18.87
C ARG A 115 11.60 5.09 18.87
N ARG A 116 10.85 5.68 17.94
CA ARG A 116 9.39 5.53 17.80
C ARG A 116 8.98 4.60 16.65
N SER A 117 9.89 3.76 16.19
CA SER A 117 9.65 2.82 15.10
C SER A 117 8.56 1.80 15.44
N TYR A 118 7.81 1.41 14.41
CA TYR A 118 6.83 0.31 14.40
C TYR A 118 7.48 -1.06 14.17
N GLU A 119 8.74 -1.12 13.75
CA GLU A 119 9.44 -2.37 13.47
C GLU A 119 9.47 -3.39 14.63
N PRO A 120 9.51 -3.02 15.93
CA PRO A 120 9.39 -3.97 17.04
C PRO A 120 8.05 -4.73 17.04
N GLU A 121 6.93 -4.01 16.95
CA GLU A 121 5.59 -4.61 16.86
C GLU A 121 5.51 -5.48 15.60
N ARG A 122 5.97 -4.96 14.47
CA ARG A 122 5.96 -5.67 13.18
C ARG A 122 6.76 -6.96 13.22
N LEU A 123 7.93 -6.95 13.84
CA LEU A 123 8.76 -8.13 13.99
C LEU A 123 8.01 -9.21 14.79
N VAL A 124 7.44 -8.84 15.94
CA VAL A 124 6.78 -9.77 16.87
C VAL A 124 5.46 -10.32 16.32
N THR A 125 4.62 -9.44 15.78
CA THR A 125 3.24 -9.78 15.36
C THR A 125 3.19 -10.37 13.96
N TRP A 126 4.05 -9.89 13.05
CA TRP A 126 4.02 -10.32 11.65
C TRP A 126 5.19 -11.24 11.29
N ALA A 127 6.44 -10.86 11.56
CA ALA A 127 7.58 -11.62 11.03
C ALA A 127 7.84 -12.95 11.78
N LEU A 128 7.71 -12.97 13.11
CA LEU A 128 7.96 -14.17 13.92
C LEU A 128 7.04 -15.36 13.56
N PRO A 129 5.72 -15.19 13.37
CA PRO A 129 4.85 -16.26 12.90
C PRO A 129 5.26 -16.89 11.55
N TRP A 130 6.04 -16.17 10.72
CA TRP A 130 6.59 -16.71 9.48
C TRP A 130 7.93 -17.42 9.70
N LEU A 131 8.82 -16.83 10.49
CA LEU A 131 10.13 -17.42 10.82
C LEU A 131 10.01 -18.74 11.58
N THR A 132 8.98 -18.89 12.40
CA THR A 132 8.73 -20.13 13.16
C THR A 132 8.13 -21.24 12.30
N ARG A 133 7.71 -20.99 11.04
CA ARG A 133 7.14 -22.05 10.18
C ARG A 133 8.21 -23.05 9.77
N GLY A 134 8.22 -24.23 10.39
CA GLY A 134 9.11 -25.33 10.03
C GLY A 134 9.94 -25.80 11.22
N LYS A 135 11.25 -25.96 11.05
CA LYS A 135 12.16 -26.48 12.07
C LYS A 135 12.85 -25.39 12.91
N VAL A 136 12.31 -24.18 12.93
CA VAL A 136 12.88 -23.06 13.68
C VAL A 136 12.02 -22.74 14.89
N ALA A 137 12.65 -22.61 16.05
CA ALA A 137 12.07 -22.00 17.24
C ALA A 137 12.75 -20.66 17.50
N VAL A 138 12.00 -19.69 18.04
CA VAL A 138 12.53 -18.35 18.33
C VAL A 138 12.37 -18.00 19.81
N VAL A 139 13.40 -17.43 20.41
CA VAL A 139 13.31 -16.72 21.70
C VAL A 139 13.62 -15.25 21.42
N THR A 140 12.76 -14.34 21.87
CA THR A 140 12.91 -12.89 21.66
C THR A 140 12.61 -12.11 22.93
N ASP A 141 13.24 -10.95 23.10
CA ASP A 141 12.71 -9.94 24.02
C ASP A 141 11.50 -9.20 23.41
N THR A 142 10.57 -8.74 24.24
CA THR A 142 9.42 -7.93 23.79
C THR A 142 8.79 -7.14 24.94
N ASP A 143 8.03 -6.11 24.61
CA ASP A 143 7.20 -5.38 25.56
C ASP A 143 5.90 -6.15 25.86
N PRO A 144 5.32 -6.00 27.06
CA PRO A 144 4.09 -6.71 27.44
C PRO A 144 2.93 -6.49 26.48
N GLU A 145 2.84 -5.31 25.85
CA GLU A 145 1.77 -4.93 24.93
C GLU A 145 1.81 -5.66 23.59
N PHE A 146 2.97 -6.16 23.17
CA PHE A 146 3.14 -6.89 21.91
C PHE A 146 3.07 -8.41 22.07
N LEU A 147 2.84 -8.91 23.29
CA LEU A 147 2.68 -10.34 23.52
C LEU A 147 1.47 -10.89 22.74
N PRO A 148 1.64 -11.96 21.95
CA PRO A 148 0.52 -12.59 21.27
C PRO A 148 -0.54 -13.07 22.26
N ARG A 149 -1.82 -12.88 21.93
CA ARG A 149 -2.93 -13.33 22.76
C ARG A 149 -2.95 -14.87 22.84
N GLY A 150 -3.22 -15.41 24.03
CA GLY A 150 -3.37 -16.86 24.24
C GLY A 150 -2.05 -17.63 24.36
N MET A 151 -0.91 -16.96 24.54
CA MET A 151 0.37 -17.61 24.82
C MET A 151 0.34 -18.38 26.15
N SER A 152 0.95 -19.57 26.17
CA SER A 152 1.16 -20.34 27.39
C SER A 152 2.16 -19.64 28.32
N ASP A 153 1.89 -19.66 29.62
CA ASP A 153 2.79 -19.13 30.65
C ASP A 153 4.18 -19.79 30.62
N ASP A 154 4.28 -21.02 30.12
CA ASP A 154 5.56 -21.75 29.97
C ASP A 154 6.47 -21.16 28.88
N CYS A 155 5.93 -20.28 28.03
CA CYS A 155 6.66 -19.62 26.95
C CYS A 155 6.93 -18.12 27.24
N VAL A 156 6.59 -17.64 28.44
CA VAL A 156 6.78 -16.23 28.85
C VAL A 156 7.68 -16.15 30.08
N PHE A 157 8.83 -15.50 29.93
CA PHE A 157 9.83 -15.33 30.99
C PHE A 157 9.90 -13.87 31.41
N ARG A 158 9.36 -13.55 32.58
CA ARG A 158 9.34 -12.17 33.11
C ARG A 158 10.60 -11.87 33.93
N LEU A 159 11.30 -10.79 33.58
CA LEU A 159 12.41 -10.25 34.36
C LEU A 159 11.89 -9.34 35.49
N PRO A 160 12.60 -9.29 36.64
CA PRO A 160 12.21 -8.44 37.77
C PRO A 160 12.42 -6.95 37.44
N VAL A 161 11.65 -6.09 38.11
CA VAL A 161 11.77 -4.63 38.00
C VAL A 161 13.12 -4.17 38.51
N GLY A 162 13.88 -3.49 37.64
CA GLY A 162 15.06 -2.74 38.02
C GLY A 162 14.69 -1.26 38.20
N ASP A 163 15.20 -0.63 39.26
CA ASP A 163 15.06 0.82 39.42
C ASP A 163 16.06 1.54 38.51
N VAL A 164 15.57 2.28 37.51
CA VAL A 164 16.37 3.26 36.78
C VAL A 164 16.26 4.60 37.50
N ALA A 165 17.16 4.83 38.46
CA ALA A 165 17.21 6.09 39.20
C ALA A 165 17.95 7.16 38.40
N ILE A 166 17.21 7.95 37.61
CA ILE A 166 17.71 9.22 37.05
C ILE A 166 16.73 10.31 37.46
N ALA A 167 16.84 10.79 38.70
CA ALA A 167 16.17 12.02 39.12
C ALA A 167 17.04 13.21 38.66
N ASP A 168 16.43 14.22 38.05
CA ASP A 168 17.06 15.48 37.61
C ASP A 168 18.14 15.39 36.53
N ALA A 169 17.82 14.79 35.37
CA ALA A 169 18.73 14.77 34.22
C ALA A 169 18.93 16.17 33.60
N PRO A 170 20.18 16.55 33.24
CA PRO A 170 20.48 17.79 32.52
C PRO A 170 19.67 17.94 31.22
N ALA A 171 19.38 19.18 30.83
CA ALA A 171 18.67 19.49 29.59
C ALA A 171 19.33 18.86 28.35
N ALA A 172 20.66 18.76 28.33
CA ALA A 172 21.40 18.09 27.26
C ALA A 172 21.05 16.59 27.12
N LEU A 173 20.97 15.84 28.23
CA LEU A 173 20.55 14.44 28.19
C LEU A 173 19.07 14.30 27.82
N ARG A 174 18.20 15.17 28.36
CA ARG A 174 16.78 15.20 27.98
C ARG A 174 16.61 15.45 26.49
N ALA A 175 17.29 16.46 25.93
CA ALA A 175 17.26 16.79 24.52
C ALA A 175 17.75 15.63 23.63
N LEU A 176 18.83 14.94 24.03
CA LEU A 176 19.33 13.78 23.30
C LEU A 176 18.31 12.63 23.24
N ALA A 177 17.56 12.42 24.32
CA ALA A 177 16.49 11.42 24.39
C ALA A 177 15.29 11.74 23.46
N LEU A 178 15.12 13.01 23.07
CA LEU A 178 14.10 13.43 22.11
C LEU A 178 14.51 13.21 20.64
N ALA A 179 15.77 12.85 20.37
CA ALA A 179 16.20 12.47 19.03
C ALA A 179 15.48 11.20 18.54
N GLU A 180 15.20 11.12 17.24
CA GLU A 180 14.57 9.94 16.64
C GLU A 180 15.60 8.86 16.31
N PRO A 181 16.59 9.09 15.43
CA PRO A 181 17.77 8.22 15.35
C PRO A 181 18.52 8.15 16.68
N ARG A 182 19.01 6.96 17.03
CA ARG A 182 19.74 6.72 18.29
C ARG A 182 21.15 7.30 18.29
N ILE A 183 21.75 7.45 17.11
CA ILE A 183 23.06 8.08 16.91
C ILE A 183 22.82 9.51 16.40
N VAL A 184 23.27 10.50 17.17
CA VAL A 184 22.94 11.91 16.96
C VAL A 184 24.21 12.72 16.70
N PRO A 185 24.37 13.33 15.52
CA PRO A 185 25.50 14.23 15.26
C PRO A 185 25.50 15.40 16.25
N PHE A 186 26.67 15.85 16.71
CA PHE A 186 26.79 16.98 17.64
C PHE A 186 26.01 18.24 17.21
N PRO A 187 26.03 18.67 15.92
CA PRO A 187 25.23 19.82 15.49
C PRO A 187 23.73 19.60 15.65
N VAL A 188 23.25 18.37 15.47
CA VAL A 188 21.83 18.02 15.67
C VAL A 188 21.49 18.03 17.17
N TRP A 189 22.40 17.52 18.00
CA TRP A 189 22.20 17.53 19.46
C TRP A 189 22.13 18.96 20.00
N ALA A 190 22.97 19.87 19.52
CA ALA A 190 22.91 21.29 19.87
C ALA A 190 21.53 21.91 19.56
N GLU A 191 20.93 21.53 18.43
CA GLU A 191 19.63 22.05 18.00
C GLU A 191 18.47 21.41 18.76
N LEU A 192 18.59 20.14 19.17
CA LEU A 192 17.65 19.52 20.10
C LEU A 192 17.64 20.25 21.45
N ILE A 193 18.81 20.68 21.93
CA ILE A 193 18.92 21.47 23.16
C ILE A 193 18.27 22.84 22.96
N ALA A 194 18.60 23.53 21.87
CA ALA A 194 18.01 24.82 21.53
C ALA A 194 16.47 24.74 21.44
N GLY A 195 15.93 23.68 20.81
CA GLY A 195 14.50 23.44 20.72
C GLY A 195 13.82 23.04 22.03
N LEU A 196 14.56 22.56 23.03
CA LEU A 196 14.03 22.17 24.34
C LEU A 196 14.13 23.30 25.38
N SER A 197 15.30 23.94 25.48
CA SER A 197 15.59 24.95 26.53
C SER A 197 15.71 26.38 26.02
N GLY A 198 15.81 26.62 24.71
CA GLY A 198 16.04 27.94 24.13
C GLY A 198 17.49 28.44 24.19
N ASP A 199 18.38 27.71 24.87
CA ASP A 199 19.80 28.03 25.04
C ASP A 199 20.68 27.03 24.27
N CYS A 200 21.73 27.51 23.61
CA CYS A 200 22.63 26.68 22.77
C CYS A 200 24.09 26.67 23.22
N GLN A 201 24.42 27.28 24.38
CA GLN A 201 25.81 27.43 24.84
C GLN A 201 26.22 26.30 25.79
N ILE A 202 26.47 25.11 25.24
CA ILE A 202 27.09 23.99 25.95
C ILE A 202 28.19 23.42 25.06
N GLU A 203 29.41 23.26 25.59
CA GLU A 203 30.51 22.54 24.94
C GLU A 203 30.22 21.04 24.97
N LEU A 204 29.52 20.54 23.93
CA LEU A 204 28.95 19.19 23.92
C LEU A 204 30.01 18.07 23.94
N ASP A 205 31.20 18.33 23.42
CA ASP A 205 32.30 17.36 23.44
C ASP A 205 32.79 17.11 24.88
N GLU A 206 32.95 18.18 25.68
CA GLU A 206 33.34 18.09 27.09
C GLU A 206 32.21 17.44 27.91
N PHE A 207 30.96 17.84 27.64
CA PHE A 207 29.79 17.24 28.29
C PHE A 207 29.70 15.73 28.00
N ALA A 208 29.89 15.31 26.76
CA ALA A 208 29.84 13.88 26.41
C ALA A 208 30.96 13.07 27.09
N GLN A 209 32.12 13.67 27.33
CA GLN A 209 33.21 13.04 28.09
C GLN A 209 32.92 12.98 29.58
N GLU A 210 32.27 14.00 30.16
CA GLU A 210 31.84 14.00 31.57
C GLU A 210 30.84 12.87 31.86
N TYR A 211 29.93 12.60 30.92
CA TYR A 211 28.89 11.57 31.04
C TYR A 211 29.23 10.28 30.25
N ALA A 212 30.50 9.91 30.15
CA ALA A 212 30.96 8.75 29.38
C ALA A 212 30.47 7.38 29.92
N ASP A 213 29.91 7.34 31.13
CA ASP A 213 29.22 6.19 31.71
C ASP A 213 27.79 6.00 31.16
N VAL A 214 27.18 7.09 30.70
CA VAL A 214 25.81 7.12 30.15
C VAL A 214 25.82 7.28 28.62
N LEU A 215 26.83 7.94 28.07
CA LEU A 215 26.94 8.30 26.66
C LEU A 215 28.11 7.59 25.96
N ALA A 216 27.87 7.14 24.74
CA ALA A 216 28.87 6.62 23.84
C ALA A 216 29.12 7.60 22.70
N ILE A 217 30.39 8.00 22.53
CA ILE A 217 30.84 8.84 21.41
C ILE A 217 31.35 7.92 20.29
N GLY A 218 30.76 8.07 19.12
CA GLY A 218 31.11 7.33 17.91
C GLY A 218 31.49 8.26 16.75
N PRO A 219 31.93 7.68 15.61
CA PRO A 219 32.36 8.45 14.44
C PRO A 219 31.23 9.27 13.78
N LEU A 220 29.98 8.93 14.04
CA LEU A 220 28.80 9.57 13.46
C LEU A 220 28.07 10.50 14.45
N GLY A 221 28.48 10.53 15.72
CA GLY A 221 27.83 11.31 16.76
C GLY A 221 27.80 10.62 18.12
N VAL A 222 26.88 11.07 18.97
CA VAL A 222 26.68 10.57 20.33
C VAL A 222 25.42 9.70 20.42
N SER A 223 25.41 8.73 21.34
CA SER A 223 24.28 7.85 21.62
C SER A 223 24.26 7.48 23.10
N PHE A 224 23.17 6.90 23.61
CA PHE A 224 23.16 6.36 24.97
C PHE A 224 23.83 4.98 24.99
N VAL A 225 24.63 4.71 26.03
CA VAL A 225 25.16 3.37 26.29
C VAL A 225 24.00 2.41 26.59
N ASP A 226 23.04 2.86 27.40
CA ASP A 226 21.77 2.17 27.63
C ASP A 226 20.59 3.02 27.18
N GLU A 227 19.95 2.62 26.08
CA GLU A 227 18.76 3.29 25.55
C GLU A 227 17.56 3.27 26.51
N ASN A 228 17.55 2.43 27.57
CA ASN A 228 16.51 2.52 28.60
C ASN A 228 16.51 3.89 29.30
N VAL A 229 17.68 4.53 29.40
CA VAL A 229 17.82 5.90 29.92
C VAL A 229 17.07 6.88 29.02
N ALA A 230 17.25 6.78 27.70
CA ALA A 230 16.57 7.63 26.74
C ALA A 230 15.04 7.44 26.81
N GLU A 231 14.58 6.19 26.86
CA GLU A 231 13.15 5.84 26.97
C GLU A 231 12.50 6.46 28.22
N GLU A 232 13.16 6.35 29.38
CA GLU A 232 12.64 6.89 30.64
C GLU A 232 12.64 8.43 30.65
N LEU A 233 13.69 9.07 30.13
CA LEU A 233 13.75 10.53 30.00
C LEU A 233 12.65 11.06 29.07
N ARG A 234 12.40 10.36 27.96
CA ARG A 234 11.36 10.73 27.01
C ARG A 234 9.96 10.59 27.60
N ARG A 235 9.70 9.51 28.35
CA ARG A 235 8.43 9.27 29.04
C ARG A 235 8.09 10.35 30.07
N ARG A 236 9.09 10.97 30.69
CA ARG A 236 8.93 12.07 31.65
C ARG A 236 8.84 13.45 31.01
N THR A 237 9.12 13.57 29.72
CA THR A 237 9.05 14.86 29.02
C THR A 237 7.61 15.19 28.69
N ASP A 238 7.24 16.46 28.88
CA ASP A 238 5.91 16.94 28.55
C ASP A 238 5.62 16.79 27.05
N PRO A 239 4.42 16.32 26.65
CA PRO A 239 4.08 16.13 25.24
C PRO A 239 4.17 17.40 24.39
N ASP A 240 3.84 18.58 24.95
CA ASP A 240 3.92 19.84 24.20
C ASP A 240 5.37 20.30 24.05
N GLU A 241 6.22 20.09 25.08
CA GLU A 241 7.68 20.26 24.95
C GLU A 241 8.24 19.37 23.84
N LEU A 242 7.89 18.09 23.84
CA LEU A 242 8.32 17.12 22.84
C LEU A 242 7.89 17.58 21.42
N ALA A 243 6.63 17.95 21.23
CA ALA A 243 6.12 18.38 19.93
C ALA A 243 6.83 19.66 19.43
N ARG A 244 7.06 20.65 20.32
CA ARG A 244 7.78 21.89 19.98
C ARG A 244 9.24 21.63 19.60
N THR A 245 9.97 20.83 20.37
CA THR A 245 11.37 20.49 20.07
C THR A 245 11.49 19.73 18.74
N ASN A 246 10.60 18.79 18.49
CA ASN A 246 10.57 18.05 17.22
C ASN A 246 10.24 18.96 16.04
N ARG A 247 9.30 19.90 16.20
CA ARG A 247 8.97 20.89 15.16
C ARG A 247 10.17 21.79 14.82
N HIS A 248 10.85 22.32 15.84
CA HIS A 248 12.09 23.09 15.67
C HIS A 248 13.10 22.30 14.83
N LEU A 249 13.29 21.02 15.14
CA LEU A 249 14.25 20.20 14.42
C LEU A 249 13.84 19.88 12.98
N VAL A 250 12.54 19.66 12.71
CA VAL A 250 12.02 19.50 11.34
C VAL A 250 12.33 20.73 10.50
N ASP A 251 11.98 21.92 11.02
CA ASP A 251 12.20 23.19 10.33
C ASP A 251 13.70 23.42 10.07
N TRP A 252 14.53 23.17 11.06
CA TRP A 252 15.99 23.30 10.94
C TRP A 252 16.57 22.34 9.91
N LEU A 253 16.19 21.06 9.93
CA LEU A 253 16.68 20.05 8.98
C LEU A 253 16.28 20.40 7.55
N LEU A 254 15.03 20.83 7.33
CA LEU A 254 14.54 21.23 6.02
C LEU A 254 15.25 22.49 5.49
N GLN A 255 15.52 23.47 6.35
CA GLN A 255 16.30 24.66 5.98
C GLN A 255 17.74 24.29 5.58
N ARG A 256 18.40 23.42 6.35
CA ARG A 256 19.77 22.95 6.11
C ARG A 256 19.89 22.07 4.87
N ALA A 257 18.85 21.30 4.53
CA ALA A 257 18.84 20.42 3.37
C ALA A 257 19.09 21.16 2.05
N ALA A 258 18.76 22.45 1.99
CA ALA A 258 18.99 23.27 0.81
C ALA A 258 20.48 23.56 0.53
N THR A 259 21.36 23.45 1.52
CA THR A 259 22.76 23.90 1.40
C THR A 259 23.80 22.90 1.89
N ASP A 260 23.51 22.17 2.96
CA ASP A 260 24.58 21.58 3.78
C ASP A 260 24.84 20.10 3.50
N PHE A 261 23.86 19.37 2.96
CA PHE A 261 23.93 17.92 2.84
C PHE A 261 23.24 17.34 1.59
N ARG A 262 23.21 18.12 0.51
CA ARG A 262 22.76 17.66 -0.82
C ARG A 262 23.72 16.62 -1.39
N HIS A 263 23.16 15.56 -1.97
CA HIS A 263 23.94 14.53 -2.66
C HIS A 263 23.09 13.87 -3.75
N PRO A 264 23.64 13.58 -4.96
CA PRO A 264 22.89 13.01 -6.08
C PRO A 264 22.30 11.62 -5.80
N GLU A 265 22.85 10.89 -4.82
CA GLU A 265 22.35 9.57 -4.38
C GLU A 265 21.51 9.61 -3.09
N GLY A 266 21.14 10.81 -2.59
CA GLY A 266 20.31 10.94 -1.39
C GLY A 266 21.02 11.50 -0.17
N TRP A 267 20.26 12.09 0.77
CA TRP A 267 20.83 12.69 1.98
C TRP A 267 21.63 11.70 2.84
N ALA A 268 21.27 10.41 2.82
CA ALA A 268 22.02 9.37 3.54
C ALA A 268 23.48 9.21 3.07
N ARG A 269 23.85 9.73 1.89
CA ARG A 269 25.19 9.63 1.30
C ARG A 269 26.04 10.88 1.46
N SER A 270 25.53 11.97 2.05
CA SER A 270 26.28 13.24 2.13
C SER A 270 27.22 13.29 3.34
N ASN A 271 26.67 13.46 4.55
CA ASN A 271 27.41 13.58 5.81
C ASN A 271 26.54 13.06 6.97
N ALA A 272 27.04 13.15 8.21
CA ALA A 272 26.34 12.64 9.39
C ALA A 272 24.96 13.31 9.60
N ILE A 273 24.82 14.61 9.30
CA ILE A 273 23.55 15.32 9.39
C ILE A 273 22.58 14.83 8.30
N GLY A 274 23.05 14.65 7.07
CA GLY A 274 22.22 14.09 5.98
C GLY A 274 21.76 12.67 6.26
N LEU A 275 22.62 11.82 6.84
CA LEU A 275 22.24 10.48 7.30
C LEU A 275 21.18 10.52 8.40
N TYR A 276 21.36 11.41 9.38
CA TYR A 276 20.37 11.63 10.43
C TYR A 276 19.02 12.11 9.83
N ALA A 277 19.05 13.08 8.92
CA ALA A 277 17.86 13.63 8.26
C ALA A 277 17.11 12.54 7.48
N ALA A 278 17.81 11.76 6.65
CA ALA A 278 17.23 10.67 5.88
C ALA A 278 16.56 9.62 6.77
N ALA A 279 17.17 9.30 7.91
CA ALA A 279 16.65 8.29 8.83
C ALA A 279 15.52 8.80 9.75
N GLY A 280 15.58 10.08 10.16
CA GLY A 280 14.81 10.60 11.28
C GLY A 280 13.77 11.65 10.96
N LEU A 281 13.89 12.38 9.84
CA LEU A 281 13.04 13.55 9.58
C LEU A 281 11.55 13.21 9.57
N ALA A 282 11.18 12.09 8.92
CA ALA A 282 9.80 11.62 8.87
C ALA A 282 9.22 11.38 10.27
N MET A 283 9.99 10.74 11.16
CA MET A 283 9.55 10.45 12.52
C MET A 283 9.50 11.72 13.37
N HIS A 284 10.45 12.66 13.20
CA HIS A 284 10.36 13.97 13.84
C HIS A 284 9.09 14.72 13.44
N ALA A 285 8.71 14.67 12.16
CA ALA A 285 7.47 15.28 11.67
C ALA A 285 6.22 14.61 12.24
N VAL A 286 6.23 13.28 12.48
CA VAL A 286 5.16 12.59 13.22
C VAL A 286 5.04 13.13 14.64
N GLN A 287 6.15 13.23 15.38
CA GLN A 287 6.15 13.75 16.75
C GLN A 287 5.78 15.24 16.84
N ALA A 288 6.09 16.02 15.80
CA ALA A 288 5.76 17.44 15.70
C ALA A 288 4.31 17.74 15.27
N GLY A 289 3.58 16.72 14.77
CA GLY A 289 2.26 16.88 14.15
C GLY A 289 2.30 17.51 12.75
N THR A 290 3.44 17.50 12.07
CA THR A 290 3.65 18.14 10.75
C THR A 290 3.93 17.14 9.63
N TYR A 291 3.66 15.84 9.87
CA TYR A 291 3.93 14.78 8.90
C TYR A 291 3.20 14.98 7.56
N ASP A 292 1.94 15.42 7.57
CA ASP A 292 1.20 15.69 6.33
C ASP A 292 1.79 16.87 5.54
N GLU A 293 2.39 17.85 6.22
CA GLU A 293 3.08 18.97 5.56
C GLU A 293 4.35 18.45 4.88
N LEU A 294 5.13 17.62 5.57
CA LEU A 294 6.31 16.96 5.00
C LEU A 294 5.96 16.11 3.78
N LEU A 295 4.87 15.34 3.83
CA LEU A 295 4.44 14.48 2.72
C LEU A 295 4.07 15.25 1.45
N ARG A 296 3.78 16.56 1.55
CA ARG A 296 3.53 17.43 0.39
C ARG A 296 4.82 17.99 -0.22
N ASP A 297 5.94 17.97 0.50
CA ASP A 297 7.24 18.41 -0.03
C ASP A 297 7.94 17.26 -0.78
N GLY A 298 7.66 17.15 -2.09
CA GLY A 298 8.31 16.16 -2.95
C GLY A 298 9.83 16.31 -3.05
N ARG A 299 10.42 17.48 -2.76
CA ARG A 299 11.88 17.62 -2.72
C ARG A 299 12.46 16.91 -1.52
N ALA A 300 11.86 17.09 -0.35
CA ALA A 300 12.30 16.43 0.88
C ALA A 300 12.01 14.92 0.84
N VAL A 301 10.77 14.53 0.50
CA VAL A 301 10.33 13.13 0.49
C VAL A 301 11.16 12.26 -0.45
N ALA A 302 11.58 12.81 -1.60
CA ALA A 302 12.44 12.10 -2.54
C ALA A 302 13.79 11.66 -1.93
N HIS A 303 14.26 12.30 -0.86
CA HIS A 303 15.49 11.95 -0.15
C HIS A 303 15.30 11.05 1.07
N LEU A 304 14.05 10.77 1.46
CA LEU A 304 13.73 9.88 2.57
C LEU A 304 13.65 8.42 2.06
N PRO A 305 14.29 7.45 2.71
CA PRO A 305 14.16 6.05 2.33
C PRO A 305 12.71 5.58 2.39
N GLN A 306 12.30 4.72 1.46
CA GLN A 306 10.95 4.12 1.42
C GLN A 306 10.53 3.56 2.79
N THR A 307 11.42 2.81 3.46
CA THR A 307 11.13 2.21 4.76
C THR A 307 10.95 3.23 5.88
N ALA A 308 11.68 4.36 5.84
CA ALA A 308 11.53 5.41 6.85
C ALA A 308 10.16 6.10 6.74
N LEU A 309 9.65 6.27 5.52
CA LEU A 309 8.30 6.79 5.27
C LEU A 309 7.23 5.83 5.78
N MET A 310 7.30 4.55 5.41
CA MET A 310 6.32 3.55 5.85
C MET A 310 6.31 3.37 7.37
N ASP A 311 7.48 3.31 7.99
CA ASP A 311 7.65 3.18 9.45
C ASP A 311 7.01 4.37 10.19
N SER A 312 7.29 5.58 9.72
CA SER A 312 6.75 6.82 10.32
C SER A 312 5.23 6.92 10.14
N ALA A 313 4.72 6.59 8.94
CA ALA A 313 3.28 6.58 8.68
C ALA A 313 2.54 5.61 9.60
N ARG A 314 3.08 4.39 9.75
CA ARG A 314 2.46 3.35 10.58
C ARG A 314 2.57 3.65 12.08
N SER A 315 3.61 4.38 12.49
CA SER A 315 3.76 4.83 13.88
C SER A 315 2.77 5.94 14.27
N ARG A 316 2.15 6.61 13.27
CA ARG A 316 1.09 7.61 13.48
C ARG A 316 -0.32 7.01 13.45
N SER A 317 -0.60 6.10 12.53
CA SER A 317 -1.94 5.56 12.28
C SER A 317 -1.90 4.07 11.95
N LEU A 318 -2.96 3.34 12.30
CA LEU A 318 -3.15 1.94 11.89
C LEU A 318 -3.36 1.83 10.38
N VAL A 319 -4.17 2.72 9.82
CA VAL A 319 -4.47 2.83 8.39
C VAL A 319 -3.80 4.05 7.83
N VAL A 320 -3.00 3.88 6.78
CA VAL A 320 -2.32 4.98 6.09
C VAL A 320 -3.23 5.52 4.99
N PHE A 321 -3.56 6.81 5.05
CA PHE A 321 -4.40 7.44 4.04
C PHE A 321 -3.77 7.40 2.65
N GLY A 322 -4.60 7.09 1.65
CA GLY A 322 -4.24 7.07 0.24
C GLY A 322 -3.88 8.45 -0.29
N ASN A 323 -3.50 8.55 -1.56
CA ASN A 323 -3.06 9.80 -2.20
C ASN A 323 -1.85 10.47 -1.52
N THR A 324 -1.05 9.69 -0.77
CA THR A 324 0.18 10.17 -0.12
C THR A 324 1.38 9.36 -0.59
N PRO A 325 2.61 9.93 -0.58
CA PRO A 325 3.81 9.17 -0.90
C PRO A 325 4.11 8.06 0.12
N ALA A 326 3.53 8.12 1.33
CA ALA A 326 3.59 7.03 2.30
C ALA A 326 2.70 5.84 1.88
N ALA A 327 1.48 6.09 1.39
CA ALA A 327 0.64 5.06 0.80
C ALA A 327 1.28 4.48 -0.48
N ASP A 328 1.85 5.33 -1.34
CA ASP A 328 2.61 4.87 -2.52
C ASP A 328 3.72 3.90 -2.12
N ALA A 329 4.47 4.20 -1.06
CA ALA A 329 5.53 3.34 -0.54
C ALA A 329 5.00 1.97 -0.11
N ILE A 330 3.85 1.93 0.58
CA ILE A 330 3.20 0.70 1.06
C ILE A 330 2.65 -0.13 -0.10
N HIS A 331 1.95 0.50 -1.05
CA HIS A 331 1.40 -0.17 -2.23
C HIS A 331 2.52 -0.77 -3.09
N LEU A 332 3.58 -0.01 -3.34
CA LEU A 332 4.77 -0.49 -4.05
C LEU A 332 5.45 -1.65 -3.31
N TRP A 333 5.56 -1.56 -1.98
CA TRP A 333 6.10 -2.65 -1.15
C TRP A 333 5.27 -3.94 -1.25
N GLY A 334 3.94 -3.86 -1.21
CA GLY A 334 3.03 -5.00 -1.36
C GLY A 334 3.15 -5.70 -2.71
N TRP A 335 3.41 -4.92 -3.76
CA TRP A 335 3.74 -5.43 -5.08
C TRP A 335 5.14 -6.07 -5.13
N GLY A 336 6.04 -5.66 -4.25
CA GLY A 336 7.43 -6.14 -4.20
C GLY A 336 8.39 -5.25 -4.97
N VAL A 337 8.04 -3.97 -5.11
CA VAL A 337 8.94 -2.92 -5.54
C VAL A 337 9.69 -2.42 -4.30
N VAL A 338 10.94 -2.85 -4.17
CA VAL A 338 11.87 -2.40 -3.15
C VAL A 338 13.07 -1.77 -3.86
N PRO A 339 13.12 -0.43 -3.99
CA PRO A 339 14.17 0.24 -4.75
C PRO A 339 15.56 -0.07 -4.21
N ARG A 340 16.53 -0.29 -5.10
CA ARG A 340 17.93 -0.60 -4.75
C ARG A 340 18.70 0.62 -4.27
N GLY A 341 18.21 1.82 -4.59
CA GLY A 341 18.81 3.08 -4.18
C GLY A 341 17.82 4.24 -4.21
N GLN A 342 18.25 5.37 -3.64
CA GLN A 342 17.38 6.54 -3.44
C GLN A 342 16.89 7.15 -4.76
N GLY A 343 17.74 7.16 -5.80
CA GLY A 343 17.36 7.68 -7.12
C GLY A 343 16.22 6.88 -7.76
N GLU A 344 16.26 5.55 -7.65
CA GLU A 344 15.19 4.67 -8.13
C GLU A 344 13.89 4.88 -7.34
N TRP A 345 13.98 5.03 -6.01
CA TRP A 345 12.82 5.38 -5.19
C TRP A 345 12.20 6.72 -5.63
N ALA A 346 13.00 7.76 -5.86
CA ALA A 346 12.51 9.04 -6.36
C ALA A 346 11.88 8.92 -7.76
N SER A 347 12.41 8.07 -8.63
CA SER A 347 11.78 7.76 -9.92
C SER A 347 10.41 7.09 -9.76
N TRP A 348 10.26 6.16 -8.80
CA TRP A 348 8.95 5.57 -8.47
C TRP A 348 7.96 6.60 -7.93
N LEU A 349 8.38 7.47 -7.00
CA LEU A 349 7.55 8.57 -6.51
C LEU A 349 7.08 9.48 -7.65
N HIS A 350 7.99 9.82 -8.58
CA HIS A 350 7.66 10.61 -9.76
C HIS A 350 6.60 9.91 -10.62
N LEU A 351 6.72 8.60 -10.84
CA LEU A 351 5.73 7.83 -11.61
C LEU A 351 4.38 7.70 -10.92
N MET A 352 4.36 7.38 -9.62
CA MET A 352 3.12 7.29 -8.85
C MET A 352 2.35 8.61 -8.90
N ALA A 353 3.05 9.73 -8.72
CA ALA A 353 2.49 11.08 -8.81
C ALA A 353 1.99 11.42 -10.22
N SER A 354 2.78 11.16 -11.26
CA SER A 354 2.35 11.37 -12.65
C SER A 354 1.09 10.56 -13.01
N SER A 355 0.94 9.35 -12.48
CA SER A 355 -0.18 8.45 -12.81
C SER A 355 -1.50 8.92 -12.19
N ARG A 356 -1.45 9.50 -10.98
CA ARG A 356 -2.61 10.14 -10.33
C ARG A 356 -2.83 11.60 -10.75
N GLY A 357 -2.06 12.14 -11.71
CA GLY A 357 -2.18 13.52 -12.17
C GLY A 357 -1.58 14.60 -11.25
N ASP A 358 -0.81 14.20 -10.23
CA ASP A 358 -0.16 15.12 -9.29
C ASP A 358 1.14 15.69 -9.89
N ASN A 359 0.96 16.58 -10.87
CA ASN A 359 2.04 17.19 -11.63
C ASN A 359 2.92 18.12 -10.78
N GLU A 360 2.36 18.74 -9.74
CA GLU A 360 3.10 19.59 -8.81
C GLU A 360 4.09 18.74 -8.01
N PHE A 361 3.61 17.68 -7.35
CA PHE A 361 4.48 16.78 -6.60
C PHE A 361 5.51 16.10 -7.51
N ALA A 362 5.11 15.59 -8.68
CA ALA A 362 6.04 15.00 -9.64
C ALA A 362 7.15 15.99 -10.04
N SER A 363 6.80 17.25 -10.30
CA SER A 363 7.76 18.31 -10.66
C SER A 363 8.73 18.61 -9.51
N THR A 364 8.25 18.64 -8.27
CA THR A 364 9.11 18.88 -7.09
C THR A 364 10.06 17.70 -6.83
N VAL A 365 9.61 16.45 -7.01
CA VAL A 365 10.46 15.25 -6.95
C VAL A 365 11.55 15.31 -8.03
N ALA A 366 11.20 15.65 -9.27
CA ALA A 366 12.17 15.79 -10.37
C ALA A 366 13.21 16.91 -10.12
N ALA A 367 12.84 17.93 -9.33
CA ALA A 367 13.68 19.05 -8.94
C ALA A 367 14.44 18.84 -7.61
N SER A 368 14.34 17.68 -6.98
CA SER A 368 15.02 17.35 -5.69
C SER A 368 16.55 17.43 -5.76
N GLY A 369 17.13 17.28 -6.96
CA GLY A 369 18.58 17.23 -7.17
C GLY A 369 19.17 15.80 -7.11
N LEU A 370 18.31 14.78 -6.96
CA LEU A 370 18.69 13.39 -7.13
C LEU A 370 18.97 13.04 -8.59
N ALA A 371 19.89 12.09 -8.79
CA ALA A 371 20.06 11.42 -10.08
C ALA A 371 18.95 10.38 -10.25
N LEU A 372 17.89 10.75 -10.96
CA LEU A 372 16.79 9.84 -11.30
C LEU A 372 17.23 8.94 -12.48
N PRO A 373 17.32 7.61 -12.30
CA PRO A 373 17.70 6.69 -13.39
C PRO A 373 16.71 6.71 -14.57
N TRP A 374 15.47 7.12 -14.32
CA TRP A 374 14.46 7.36 -15.33
C TRP A 374 13.43 8.38 -14.85
N ARG A 375 12.78 9.06 -15.78
CA ARG A 375 11.70 10.02 -15.48
C ARG A 375 10.46 9.68 -16.29
N THR A 376 9.31 9.76 -15.66
CA THR A 376 8.02 9.61 -16.33
C THR A 376 7.83 10.74 -17.32
N LYS A 377 7.39 10.39 -18.52
CA LYS A 377 7.04 11.32 -19.57
C LYS A 377 5.53 11.54 -19.60
N TRP A 378 4.80 10.43 -19.58
CA TRP A 378 3.35 10.35 -19.38
C TRP A 378 3.01 8.96 -18.85
N ALA A 379 1.87 8.83 -18.18
CA ALA A 379 1.39 7.57 -17.63
C ALA A 379 -0.14 7.49 -17.77
N HIS A 380 -0.60 6.48 -18.50
CA HIS A 380 -2.00 6.05 -18.55
C HIS A 380 -2.05 4.69 -17.86
N TRP A 381 -1.73 4.68 -16.57
CA TRP A 381 -1.44 3.48 -15.81
C TRP A 381 -2.21 3.49 -14.50
N ARG A 382 -2.85 2.38 -14.19
CA ARG A 382 -3.33 2.10 -12.84
C ARG A 382 -2.14 1.72 -11.96
N GLN A 383 -1.70 2.68 -11.16
CA GLN A 383 -0.69 2.41 -10.13
C GLN A 383 -1.20 1.44 -9.05
N PRO A 384 -0.30 0.74 -8.34
CA PRO A 384 -0.61 0.07 -7.09
C PRO A 384 -1.39 0.97 -6.14
N GLY A 385 -2.47 0.45 -5.55
CA GLY A 385 -3.42 1.21 -4.74
C GLY A 385 -4.48 1.97 -5.52
N GLY A 386 -4.39 2.05 -6.85
CA GLY A 386 -5.32 2.81 -7.68
C GLY A 386 -6.73 2.22 -7.68
N TYR A 387 -7.72 2.98 -7.22
CA TYR A 387 -9.14 2.63 -7.26
C TYR A 387 -9.97 3.86 -7.64
N HIS A 388 -10.27 3.95 -8.92
CA HIS A 388 -11.07 5.01 -9.54
C HIS A 388 -11.40 4.61 -10.98
N VAL A 389 -12.56 4.99 -11.51
CA VAL A 389 -12.98 4.66 -12.90
C VAL A 389 -11.95 5.11 -13.94
N ARG A 390 -11.39 6.32 -13.79
CA ARG A 390 -10.33 6.86 -14.66
C ARG A 390 -9.10 5.95 -14.81
N PHE A 391 -8.78 5.10 -13.83
CA PHE A 391 -7.67 4.17 -13.96
C PHE A 391 -7.98 2.96 -14.86
N LEU A 392 -9.24 2.78 -15.26
CA LEU A 392 -9.69 1.73 -16.17
C LEU A 392 -9.67 2.17 -17.64
N GLU A 393 -9.70 3.49 -17.92
CA GLU A 393 -9.81 4.07 -19.27
C GLU A 393 -8.70 3.63 -20.23
N ALA A 394 -7.49 3.41 -19.71
CA ALA A 394 -6.37 3.01 -20.54
C ALA A 394 -6.60 1.63 -21.19
N GLY A 395 -7.35 0.74 -20.52
CA GLY A 395 -7.60 -0.63 -20.95
C GLY A 395 -6.42 -1.58 -20.82
N ARG A 396 -6.61 -2.82 -21.28
CA ARG A 396 -5.61 -3.91 -21.21
C ARG A 396 -4.81 -3.99 -22.50
N PHE A 397 -3.49 -3.94 -22.39
CA PHE A 397 -2.58 -4.00 -23.54
C PHE A 397 -1.95 -5.38 -23.70
N ALA A 398 -2.01 -5.92 -24.91
CA ALA A 398 -1.45 -7.22 -25.26
C ALA A 398 -0.16 -7.12 -26.11
N ARG A 399 0.02 -6.00 -26.83
CA ARG A 399 1.22 -5.77 -27.64
C ARG A 399 1.40 -4.30 -28.00
N LEU A 400 2.64 -3.87 -28.15
CA LEU A 400 3.02 -2.52 -28.58
C LEU A 400 3.90 -2.60 -29.83
N THR A 401 3.79 -1.60 -30.70
CA THR A 401 4.67 -1.42 -31.87
C THR A 401 4.84 0.06 -32.20
N GLU A 402 5.99 0.43 -32.75
CA GLU A 402 6.25 1.80 -33.21
C GLU A 402 5.54 2.04 -34.54
N VAL A 403 4.88 3.20 -34.68
CA VAL A 403 4.30 3.68 -35.93
C VAL A 403 4.60 5.16 -36.16
N ARG A 404 4.22 5.66 -37.33
CA ARG A 404 4.19 7.07 -37.68
C ARG A 404 2.75 7.49 -37.94
N TRP A 405 2.23 8.41 -37.13
CA TRP A 405 0.92 9.04 -37.33
C TRP A 405 1.12 10.45 -37.88
N GLN A 406 0.68 10.68 -39.11
CA GLN A 406 0.90 11.93 -39.86
C GLN A 406 2.39 12.33 -39.87
N GLY A 407 3.27 11.34 -40.03
CA GLY A 407 4.73 11.49 -40.02
C GLY A 407 5.39 11.65 -38.64
N ARG A 408 4.62 11.72 -37.55
CA ARG A 408 5.16 11.85 -36.18
C ARG A 408 5.28 10.49 -35.48
N PRO A 409 6.29 10.29 -34.61
CA PRO A 409 6.39 9.08 -33.79
C PRO A 409 5.17 8.84 -32.91
N ALA A 410 4.61 7.63 -32.99
CA ALA A 410 3.46 7.20 -32.24
C ALA A 410 3.60 5.70 -31.86
N VAL A 411 2.77 5.26 -30.93
CA VAL A 411 2.69 3.87 -30.48
C VAL A 411 1.35 3.32 -30.90
N ALA A 412 1.36 2.27 -31.72
CA ALA A 412 0.17 1.46 -31.95
C ALA A 412 0.12 0.33 -30.92
N ALA A 413 -1.05 0.14 -30.34
CA ALA A 413 -1.22 -0.74 -29.19
C ALA A 413 -2.39 -1.68 -29.42
N LEU A 414 -2.13 -2.99 -29.36
CA LEU A 414 -3.16 -4.02 -29.42
C LEU A 414 -3.75 -4.17 -28.03
N GLN A 415 -5.05 -4.00 -27.92
CA GLN A 415 -5.81 -4.05 -26.68
C GLN A 415 -6.86 -5.15 -26.72
N GLN A 416 -7.35 -5.52 -25.54
CA GLN A 416 -8.43 -6.48 -25.36
C GLN A 416 -9.52 -5.88 -24.47
N ARG A 417 -10.78 -6.01 -24.92
CA ARG A 417 -11.98 -5.75 -24.12
C ARG A 417 -12.85 -7.00 -24.10
N THR A 418 -13.81 -7.05 -23.19
CA THR A 418 -14.85 -8.09 -23.19
C THR A 418 -16.14 -7.48 -23.71
N VAL A 419 -16.76 -8.10 -24.70
CA VAL A 419 -18.09 -7.74 -25.22
C VAL A 419 -18.91 -9.02 -25.22
N ASP A 420 -20.09 -9.01 -24.60
CA ASP A 420 -20.96 -10.19 -24.45
C ASP A 420 -20.25 -11.45 -23.90
N GLY A 421 -19.29 -11.24 -22.98
CA GLY A 421 -18.50 -12.32 -22.38
C GLY A 421 -17.35 -12.83 -23.24
N GLU A 422 -17.18 -12.34 -24.47
CA GLU A 422 -16.13 -12.75 -25.40
C GLU A 422 -15.01 -11.69 -25.51
N PRO A 423 -13.72 -12.09 -25.60
CA PRO A 423 -12.62 -11.16 -25.73
C PRO A 423 -12.53 -10.62 -27.17
N GLU A 424 -12.75 -9.33 -27.34
CA GLU A 424 -12.57 -8.62 -28.62
C GLU A 424 -11.27 -7.81 -28.66
N PRO A 425 -10.39 -8.03 -29.65
CA PRO A 425 -9.21 -7.20 -29.84
C PRO A 425 -9.55 -5.90 -30.57
N TYR A 426 -8.88 -4.82 -30.19
CA TYR A 426 -8.92 -3.54 -30.91
C TYR A 426 -7.57 -2.85 -30.86
N VAL A 427 -7.34 -1.89 -31.75
CA VAL A 427 -6.08 -1.14 -31.85
C VAL A 427 -6.33 0.34 -31.58
N THR A 428 -5.45 0.93 -30.78
CA THR A 428 -5.35 2.38 -30.60
C THR A 428 -3.98 2.88 -31.01
N VAL A 429 -3.92 4.16 -31.40
CA VAL A 429 -2.65 4.85 -31.71
C VAL A 429 -2.53 6.06 -30.81
N ARG A 430 -1.39 6.15 -30.11
CA ARG A 430 -1.10 7.24 -29.17
C ARG A 430 0.15 8.01 -29.59
N ASP A 431 0.11 9.32 -29.46
CA ASP A 431 1.27 10.18 -29.70
C ASP A 431 2.39 9.84 -28.70
N LEU A 432 3.63 9.67 -29.18
CA LEU A 432 4.74 9.30 -28.31
C LEU A 432 5.15 10.43 -27.36
N GLU A 433 4.96 11.69 -27.75
CA GLU A 433 5.36 12.86 -26.97
C GLU A 433 4.37 13.16 -25.84
N SER A 434 3.06 13.15 -26.12
CA SER A 434 2.01 13.48 -25.16
C SER A 434 1.33 12.28 -24.49
N GLY A 435 1.30 11.11 -25.15
CA GLY A 435 0.52 9.95 -24.70
C GLY A 435 -0.97 10.00 -25.12
N GLU A 436 -1.41 11.10 -25.70
CA GLU A 436 -2.80 11.31 -26.13
C GLU A 436 -3.20 10.32 -27.22
N LEU A 437 -4.47 9.90 -27.17
CA LEU A 437 -5.08 9.08 -28.21
C LEU A 437 -5.24 9.92 -29.48
N VAL A 438 -4.58 9.52 -30.57
CA VAL A 438 -4.62 10.23 -31.86
C VAL A 438 -5.39 9.48 -32.94
N ALA A 439 -5.61 8.17 -32.76
CA ALA A 439 -6.44 7.36 -33.65
C ALA A 439 -6.93 6.06 -32.98
N GLY A 440 -7.93 5.42 -33.61
CA GLY A 440 -8.65 4.28 -33.05
C GLY A 440 -9.83 4.72 -32.16
N PRO A 441 -10.54 3.77 -31.52
CA PRO A 441 -10.29 2.34 -31.53
C PRO A 441 -10.67 1.68 -32.88
N TRP A 442 -9.81 0.81 -33.40
CA TRP A 442 -10.07 0.04 -34.62
C TRP A 442 -10.21 -1.45 -34.30
N ASN A 443 -11.36 -2.03 -34.61
CA ASN A 443 -11.66 -3.46 -34.43
C ASN A 443 -11.79 -4.22 -35.76
N ARG A 444 -11.70 -3.52 -36.89
CA ARG A 444 -11.78 -4.10 -38.24
C ARG A 444 -10.74 -3.51 -39.18
N ASP A 445 -10.37 -4.28 -40.20
CA ASP A 445 -9.33 -3.89 -41.16
C ASP A 445 -9.74 -2.68 -42.03
N GLU A 446 -11.04 -2.45 -42.27
CA GLU A 446 -11.51 -1.33 -43.10
C GLU A 446 -11.05 0.03 -42.55
N ALA A 447 -10.98 0.17 -41.23
CA ALA A 447 -10.56 1.42 -40.59
C ALA A 447 -9.12 1.82 -40.96
N LEU A 448 -8.23 0.85 -41.19
CA LEU A 448 -6.85 1.15 -41.63
C LEU A 448 -6.79 1.68 -43.06
N LEU A 449 -7.71 1.23 -43.93
CA LEU A 449 -7.76 1.69 -45.32
C LEU A 449 -8.18 3.16 -45.38
N GLU A 450 -9.07 3.60 -44.50
CA GLU A 450 -9.50 5.00 -44.38
C GLU A 450 -8.35 5.92 -43.94
N HIS A 451 -7.44 5.43 -43.10
CA HIS A 451 -6.32 6.19 -42.56
C HIS A 451 -4.96 5.90 -43.22
N ARG A 452 -4.94 5.24 -44.39
CA ARG A 452 -3.71 4.76 -45.04
C ARG A 452 -2.70 5.85 -45.39
N SER A 453 -3.16 7.06 -45.67
CA SER A 453 -2.30 8.22 -45.93
C SER A 453 -1.70 8.84 -44.67
N GLU A 454 -2.29 8.56 -43.51
CA GLU A 454 -1.89 9.14 -42.22
C GLU A 454 -1.03 8.16 -41.41
N LEU A 455 -1.27 6.85 -41.55
CA LEU A 455 -0.54 5.80 -40.84
C LEU A 455 0.56 5.17 -41.70
N ALA A 456 1.77 5.12 -41.16
CA ALA A 456 2.90 4.42 -41.74
C ALA A 456 3.72 3.67 -40.67
N MET A 457 4.43 2.63 -41.08
CA MET A 457 5.44 1.97 -40.24
C MET A 457 6.76 2.76 -40.26
N PRO A 458 7.64 2.60 -39.26
CA PRO A 458 8.96 3.22 -39.27
C PRO A 458 9.83 2.72 -40.44
N ASP A 459 10.79 3.53 -40.85
CA ASP A 459 11.73 3.21 -41.93
C ASP A 459 12.44 1.87 -41.67
N GLY A 460 12.52 1.02 -42.69
CA GLY A 460 13.14 -0.31 -42.59
C GLY A 460 12.18 -1.44 -42.19
N SER A 461 10.91 -1.15 -41.89
CA SER A 461 9.87 -2.17 -41.70
C SER A 461 9.54 -2.91 -42.99
N ALA A 462 9.07 -4.16 -42.90
CA ALA A 462 8.72 -4.96 -44.07
C ALA A 462 7.53 -4.38 -44.87
N THR A 463 6.64 -3.67 -44.19
CA THR A 463 5.45 -3.02 -44.76
C THR A 463 5.51 -1.53 -44.44
N THR A 464 5.37 -0.65 -45.44
CA THR A 464 5.36 0.81 -45.20
C THR A 464 3.99 1.33 -44.79
N HIS A 465 2.93 0.87 -45.44
CA HIS A 465 1.54 1.25 -45.15
C HIS A 465 0.69 0.00 -44.90
N PRO A 466 0.38 -0.32 -43.64
CA PRO A 466 -0.38 -1.52 -43.29
C PRO A 466 -1.82 -1.41 -43.79
N ALA A 467 -2.34 -2.51 -44.33
CA ALA A 467 -3.73 -2.63 -44.80
C ALA A 467 -4.57 -3.55 -43.90
N ARG A 468 -3.93 -4.30 -42.98
CA ARG A 468 -4.60 -5.19 -42.03
C ARG A 468 -4.06 -4.96 -40.62
N LEU A 469 -4.90 -5.13 -39.60
CA LEU A 469 -4.50 -4.93 -38.19
C LEU A 469 -3.35 -5.85 -37.80
N GLY A 470 -3.29 -7.07 -38.34
CA GLY A 470 -2.19 -8.00 -38.10
C GLY A 470 -0.83 -7.54 -38.65
N GLU A 471 -0.80 -6.70 -39.69
CA GLU A 471 0.45 -6.20 -40.29
C GLU A 471 1.17 -5.20 -39.38
N LEU A 472 0.43 -4.47 -38.53
CA LEU A 472 1.01 -3.53 -37.56
C LEU A 472 1.98 -4.23 -36.58
N PHE A 473 1.69 -5.48 -36.25
CA PHE A 473 2.37 -6.22 -35.20
C PHE A 473 3.21 -7.39 -35.73
N ALA A 474 3.44 -7.45 -37.05
CA ALA A 474 4.21 -8.52 -37.67
C ALA A 474 5.68 -8.52 -37.20
N ASP A 475 6.27 -7.33 -37.04
CA ASP A 475 7.66 -7.13 -36.60
C ASP A 475 7.77 -6.88 -35.09
N ALA A 476 6.65 -6.90 -34.35
CA ALA A 476 6.64 -6.60 -32.93
C ALA A 476 7.27 -7.72 -32.09
N ALA A 477 7.92 -7.33 -30.99
CA ALA A 477 8.46 -8.26 -30.00
C ALA A 477 7.35 -9.18 -29.44
N PRO A 478 7.71 -10.35 -28.87
CA PRO A 478 6.74 -11.27 -28.28
C PRO A 478 5.80 -10.55 -27.31
N PRO A 479 4.51 -10.95 -27.28
CA PRO A 479 3.47 -10.19 -26.58
C PRO A 479 3.69 -10.05 -25.07
N ARG A 480 4.40 -11.00 -24.43
CA ARG A 480 4.64 -10.97 -22.99
C ARG A 480 6.05 -11.41 -22.62
N ASP A 481 6.68 -10.65 -21.73
CA ASP A 481 7.88 -11.03 -21.01
C ASP A 481 7.46 -11.67 -19.67
N LYS A 482 7.93 -12.89 -19.41
CA LYS A 482 7.60 -13.63 -18.18
C LYS A 482 8.28 -13.05 -16.95
N ASP A 483 9.33 -12.26 -17.15
CA ASP A 483 10.10 -11.62 -16.08
C ASP A 483 9.60 -10.19 -15.80
N ALA A 484 8.72 -9.65 -16.65
CA ALA A 484 8.14 -8.31 -16.47
C ALA A 484 7.07 -8.29 -15.38
N PHE A 485 7.29 -7.47 -14.36
CA PHE A 485 6.52 -7.48 -13.12
C PHE A 485 5.25 -6.60 -13.16
N VAL A 486 5.35 -5.36 -13.62
CA VAL A 486 4.25 -4.36 -13.54
C VAL A 486 3.44 -4.30 -14.83
N LEU A 487 4.12 -4.37 -15.97
CA LEU A 487 3.55 -4.19 -17.30
C LEU A 487 4.14 -5.26 -18.22
N PRO A 488 3.45 -6.41 -18.40
CA PRO A 488 4.04 -7.61 -18.98
C PRO A 488 4.38 -7.55 -20.48
N CYS A 489 3.95 -6.52 -21.23
CA CYS A 489 4.36 -6.39 -22.63
C CYS A 489 5.88 -6.19 -22.73
N ALA A 490 6.48 -6.73 -23.79
CA ALA A 490 7.87 -6.42 -24.12
C ALA A 490 8.04 -4.89 -24.24
N PRO A 491 9.02 -4.28 -23.54
CA PRO A 491 9.22 -2.83 -23.58
C PRO A 491 9.55 -2.34 -25.00
N LEU A 492 8.86 -1.28 -25.44
CA LEU A 492 9.06 -0.67 -26.75
C LEU A 492 9.96 0.55 -26.62
N ALA A 493 11.18 0.47 -27.16
CA ALA A 493 12.11 1.59 -27.21
C ALA A 493 11.94 2.36 -28.53
N VAL A 494 11.58 3.65 -28.44
CA VAL A 494 11.47 4.56 -29.59
C VAL A 494 12.32 5.80 -29.32
N GLY A 495 13.46 5.90 -30.01
CA GLY A 495 14.45 6.95 -29.74
C GLY A 495 14.97 6.90 -28.30
N GLY A 496 14.75 7.98 -27.54
CA GLY A 496 15.13 8.10 -26.13
C GLY A 496 14.01 7.80 -25.13
N VAL A 497 12.87 7.28 -25.59
CA VAL A 497 11.70 6.95 -24.77
C VAL A 497 11.50 5.44 -24.77
N VAL A 498 11.18 4.88 -23.60
CA VAL A 498 10.78 3.49 -23.46
C VAL A 498 9.34 3.45 -22.99
N VAL A 499 8.50 2.70 -23.69
CA VAL A 499 7.07 2.53 -23.41
C VAL A 499 6.84 1.12 -22.91
N PHE A 500 6.21 1.03 -21.75
CA PHE A 500 5.76 -0.20 -21.11
C PHE A 500 4.25 -0.30 -21.22
N GLY A 501 3.73 -1.53 -21.37
CA GLY A 501 2.30 -1.76 -21.44
C GLY A 501 1.89 -3.09 -20.83
N GLY A 502 0.61 -3.23 -20.49
CA GLY A 502 0.07 -4.48 -20.00
C GLY A 502 -1.36 -4.34 -19.50
N ASP A 503 -1.74 -5.25 -18.60
CA ASP A 503 -3.10 -5.30 -18.06
C ASP A 503 -3.48 -4.06 -17.23
N LEU A 504 -2.48 -3.32 -16.71
CA LEU A 504 -2.69 -2.11 -15.90
C LEU A 504 -2.61 -0.80 -16.68
N GLY A 505 -2.37 -0.84 -18.00
CA GLY A 505 -2.27 0.37 -18.83
C GLY A 505 -0.90 0.56 -19.50
N LEU A 506 -0.50 1.82 -19.69
CA LEU A 506 0.74 2.25 -20.37
C LEU A 506 1.55 3.25 -19.54
N VAL A 507 2.87 3.13 -19.61
CA VAL A 507 3.81 4.11 -19.05
C VAL A 507 4.89 4.41 -20.07
N ALA A 508 5.18 5.70 -20.30
CA ALA A 508 6.37 6.11 -21.03
C ALA A 508 7.37 6.80 -20.10
N ILE A 509 8.63 6.38 -20.20
CA ILE A 509 9.73 6.96 -19.43
C ILE A 509 10.90 7.36 -20.33
N ARG A 510 11.64 8.37 -19.89
CA ARG A 510 12.96 8.71 -20.42
C ARG A 510 14.02 8.10 -19.52
N ALA A 511 14.76 7.12 -20.03
CA ALA A 511 15.88 6.52 -19.31
C ALA A 511 17.09 7.47 -19.31
N GLN A 512 17.80 7.55 -18.18
CA GLN A 512 19.06 8.27 -18.04
C GLN A 512 20.20 7.26 -17.85
N GLY A 513 20.90 6.95 -18.94
CA GLY A 513 21.99 5.95 -18.94
C GLY A 513 21.53 4.53 -19.33
N ALA A 514 22.45 3.56 -19.23
CA ALA A 514 22.18 2.14 -19.50
C ALA A 514 21.84 1.43 -18.17
N GLY A 515 20.70 0.72 -18.10
CA GLY A 515 20.33 -0.04 -16.88
C GLY A 515 18.85 -0.08 -16.52
N LEU A 516 17.93 0.16 -17.47
CA LEU A 516 16.49 0.19 -17.18
C LEU A 516 15.96 -1.15 -16.65
N ALA A 517 16.43 -2.27 -17.22
CA ALA A 517 16.07 -3.62 -16.76
C ALA A 517 16.53 -3.93 -15.33
N ASP A 518 17.57 -3.27 -14.84
CA ASP A 518 18.10 -3.45 -13.47
C ASP A 518 17.39 -2.59 -12.42
N THR A 519 16.50 -1.68 -12.85
CA THR A 519 15.77 -0.74 -11.98
C THR A 519 14.27 -0.92 -12.17
N PHE A 520 13.73 -0.56 -13.33
CA PHE A 520 12.32 -0.70 -13.67
C PHE A 520 11.98 -2.17 -14.00
N GLY A 521 11.41 -2.90 -13.03
CA GLY A 521 10.90 -4.26 -13.23
C GLY A 521 11.46 -5.35 -12.30
N SER A 522 12.45 -5.03 -11.45
CA SER A 522 13.03 -6.03 -10.56
C SER A 522 12.13 -6.29 -9.32
N ARG A 523 11.39 -7.40 -9.34
CA ARG A 523 10.52 -7.79 -8.20
C ARG A 523 11.33 -8.38 -7.06
N HIS A 524 11.24 -7.76 -5.90
CA HIS A 524 11.78 -8.26 -4.64
C HIS A 524 10.65 -8.35 -3.63
N ALA A 525 9.84 -9.41 -3.73
CA ALA A 525 8.75 -9.62 -2.78
C ALA A 525 9.31 -9.68 -1.34
N PRO A 526 8.85 -8.81 -0.42
CA PRO A 526 9.29 -8.81 0.96
C PRO A 526 8.99 -10.13 1.65
N LEU A 527 9.96 -10.65 2.41
CA LEU A 527 9.78 -11.89 3.17
C LEU A 527 8.78 -11.70 4.32
N THR A 528 8.74 -10.48 4.87
CA THR A 528 7.84 -10.06 5.94
C THR A 528 6.39 -9.83 5.49
N GLY A 529 6.12 -9.72 4.18
CA GLY A 529 4.79 -9.43 3.64
C GLY A 529 4.44 -7.95 3.64
N SER A 530 3.14 -7.64 3.59
CA SER A 530 2.60 -6.27 3.65
C SER A 530 3.17 -5.51 4.85
N TYR A 531 3.43 -4.22 4.66
CA TYR A 531 4.02 -3.39 5.71
C TYR A 531 2.96 -2.88 6.68
N ALA A 532 1.87 -2.36 6.12
CA ALA A 532 0.71 -1.78 6.77
C ALA A 532 -0.45 -1.78 5.77
N ASP A 533 -1.67 -1.49 6.25
CA ASP A 533 -2.81 -1.24 5.37
C ASP A 533 -2.78 0.21 4.90
N ALA A 534 -3.04 0.41 3.61
CA ALA A 534 -3.18 1.73 3.02
C ALA A 534 -4.53 1.84 2.29
N SER A 535 -5.20 2.98 2.48
CA SER A 535 -6.42 3.30 1.73
C SER A 535 -6.13 3.43 0.23
N PRO A 536 -7.15 3.26 -0.63
CA PRO A 536 -7.00 3.44 -2.06
C PRO A 536 -6.53 4.85 -2.46
N THR A 537 -5.90 4.92 -3.62
CA THR A 537 -5.45 6.15 -4.28
C THR A 537 -6.40 6.46 -5.44
N SER A 538 -6.76 7.72 -5.60
CA SER A 538 -7.55 8.30 -6.69
C SER A 538 -6.73 9.35 -7.46
N PRO A 539 -7.16 9.79 -8.65
CA PRO A 539 -6.60 11.00 -9.26
C PRO A 539 -6.74 12.20 -8.31
N VAL A 540 -5.76 13.10 -8.31
CA VAL A 540 -5.71 14.24 -7.37
C VAL A 540 -6.83 15.26 -7.61
N ASP A 541 -7.32 15.32 -8.85
CA ASP A 541 -8.40 16.20 -9.34
C ASP A 541 -9.74 15.46 -9.44
N ALA A 542 -9.85 14.23 -8.93
CA ALA A 542 -11.09 13.48 -8.96
C ALA A 542 -12.17 14.16 -8.10
N ALA A 543 -13.37 14.27 -8.67
CA ALA A 543 -14.57 14.58 -7.91
C ALA A 543 -14.90 13.41 -6.96
N PRO A 544 -15.71 13.64 -5.90
CA PRO A 544 -16.31 12.54 -5.17
C PRO A 544 -17.05 11.58 -6.12
N PRO A 545 -17.06 10.26 -5.82
CA PRO A 545 -17.80 9.29 -6.64
C PRO A 545 -19.25 9.70 -6.83
N SER A 546 -19.79 9.50 -8.03
CA SER A 546 -21.20 9.76 -8.32
C SER A 546 -21.74 8.82 -9.40
N HIS A 547 -23.06 8.78 -9.57
CA HIS A 547 -23.73 8.04 -10.64
C HIS A 547 -23.19 8.39 -12.04
N THR A 548 -22.67 9.60 -12.25
CA THR A 548 -22.08 10.02 -13.53
C THR A 548 -20.83 9.22 -13.92
N ASP A 549 -20.16 8.56 -12.96
CA ASP A 549 -19.04 7.65 -13.24
C ASP A 549 -19.46 6.45 -14.09
N LEU A 550 -20.76 6.11 -14.15
CA LEU A 550 -21.31 5.07 -15.03
C LEU A 550 -21.08 5.39 -16.51
N VAL A 551 -21.08 6.68 -16.89
CA VAL A 551 -20.78 7.10 -18.28
C VAL A 551 -19.34 6.74 -18.65
N ALA A 552 -18.39 6.85 -17.72
CA ALA A 552 -17.01 6.46 -17.96
C ALA A 552 -16.82 4.93 -17.95
N LEU A 553 -17.72 4.17 -17.31
CA LEU A 553 -17.69 2.71 -17.27
C LEU A 553 -18.33 2.06 -18.50
N PHE A 554 -19.47 2.57 -18.94
CA PHE A 554 -20.30 1.94 -19.97
C PHE A 554 -20.28 2.73 -21.30
N GLY A 555 -20.14 4.05 -21.25
CA GLY A 555 -20.30 4.94 -22.40
C GLY A 555 -21.58 5.77 -22.25
N ALA A 556 -21.63 6.94 -22.88
CA ALA A 556 -22.82 7.78 -22.82
C ALA A 556 -23.97 7.19 -23.63
N GLU A 557 -23.65 6.43 -24.67
CA GLU A 557 -24.60 5.72 -25.53
C GLU A 557 -25.33 4.55 -24.84
N ASP A 558 -24.76 4.04 -23.75
CA ASP A 558 -25.28 2.90 -22.99
C ASP A 558 -25.98 3.36 -21.69
N VAL A 559 -26.20 4.67 -21.51
CA VAL A 559 -27.01 5.24 -20.43
C VAL A 559 -28.28 5.82 -21.04
N MET A 560 -29.42 5.29 -20.62
CA MET A 560 -30.70 5.52 -21.27
C MET A 560 -31.65 6.30 -20.38
N GLU A 561 -31.89 7.55 -20.78
CA GLU A 561 -32.93 8.42 -20.23
C GLU A 561 -34.32 7.84 -20.52
N ALA A 562 -35.18 7.84 -19.51
CA ALA A 562 -36.59 7.46 -19.67
C ALA A 562 -37.37 8.59 -20.34
N GLU A 563 -38.38 8.25 -21.13
CA GLU A 563 -39.34 9.23 -21.62
C GLU A 563 -40.36 9.58 -20.52
N PRO A 564 -40.87 10.84 -20.46
CA PRO A 564 -41.89 11.23 -19.47
C PRO A 564 -43.12 10.33 -19.44
N GLU A 565 -43.48 9.75 -20.59
CA GLU A 565 -44.59 8.84 -20.78
C GLU A 565 -44.33 7.41 -20.25
N GLU A 566 -43.06 7.03 -20.06
CA GLU A 566 -42.65 5.73 -19.52
C GLU A 566 -42.70 5.68 -17.99
N LEU A 567 -42.73 6.84 -17.32
CA LEU A 567 -42.75 6.92 -15.86
C LEU A 567 -44.17 6.72 -15.30
N PRO A 568 -44.42 5.70 -14.45
CA PRO A 568 -45.70 5.49 -13.79
C PRO A 568 -46.14 6.71 -12.96
N ASP A 569 -47.44 7.01 -12.92
CA ASP A 569 -47.98 8.13 -12.14
C ASP A 569 -47.74 7.94 -10.62
N GLU A 570 -47.71 6.70 -10.16
CA GLU A 570 -47.53 6.31 -8.77
C GLU A 570 -46.06 6.36 -8.31
N LEU A 571 -45.09 6.48 -9.23
CA LEU A 571 -43.71 6.83 -8.91
C LEU A 571 -43.63 8.32 -8.53
N THR A 572 -44.09 8.64 -7.32
CA THR A 572 -44.25 10.02 -6.84
C THR A 572 -43.00 10.62 -6.20
N HIS A 573 -41.96 9.81 -5.96
CA HIS A 573 -40.69 10.30 -5.44
C HIS A 573 -39.96 11.17 -6.48
N GLN A 574 -40.07 12.49 -6.31
CA GLN A 574 -39.61 13.47 -7.31
C GLN A 574 -38.11 13.34 -7.68
N PRO A 575 -37.16 13.17 -6.74
CA PRO A 575 -35.75 12.99 -7.10
C PRO A 575 -35.49 11.77 -7.99
N THR A 576 -36.21 10.67 -7.78
CA THR A 576 -36.08 9.47 -8.63
C THR A 576 -36.59 9.75 -10.04
N ARG A 577 -37.75 10.42 -10.17
CA ARG A 577 -38.30 10.79 -11.48
C ARG A 577 -37.32 11.69 -12.24
N GLU A 578 -36.82 12.74 -11.59
CA GLU A 578 -35.87 13.68 -12.19
C GLU A 578 -34.61 12.96 -12.67
N LEU A 579 -34.04 12.07 -11.84
CA LEU A 579 -32.85 11.31 -12.23
C LEU A 579 -33.10 10.36 -13.41
N LEU A 580 -34.26 9.68 -13.48
CA LEU A 580 -34.59 8.82 -14.62
C LEU A 580 -34.78 9.60 -15.93
N LEU A 581 -35.28 10.84 -15.85
CA LEU A 581 -35.48 11.70 -17.03
C LEU A 581 -34.20 12.41 -17.48
N GLU A 582 -33.36 12.86 -16.52
CA GLU A 582 -32.19 13.68 -16.82
C GLU A 582 -30.91 12.86 -17.02
N PHE A 583 -30.82 11.68 -16.39
CA PHE A 583 -29.66 10.79 -16.47
C PHE A 583 -30.04 9.41 -17.00
N GLY A 584 -31.07 8.79 -16.44
CA GLY A 584 -31.54 7.46 -16.86
C GLY A 584 -30.89 6.28 -16.14
N LEU A 585 -30.97 5.10 -16.78
CA LEU A 585 -30.35 3.87 -16.29
C LEU A 585 -29.32 3.35 -17.31
N PRO A 586 -28.15 2.88 -16.85
CA PRO A 586 -27.21 2.18 -17.72
C PRO A 586 -27.77 0.82 -18.15
N ASP A 587 -27.54 0.42 -19.40
CA ASP A 587 -27.67 -0.96 -19.82
C ASP A 587 -26.43 -1.72 -19.32
N LEU A 588 -26.58 -2.46 -18.22
CA LEU A 588 -25.45 -3.14 -17.57
C LEU A 588 -25.77 -4.59 -17.29
N HIS A 589 -24.74 -5.43 -17.40
CA HIS A 589 -24.77 -6.82 -17.00
C HIS A 589 -23.42 -7.26 -16.39
N GLU A 590 -23.19 -6.94 -15.12
CA GLU A 590 -21.92 -7.24 -14.43
C GLU A 590 -22.14 -7.63 -12.96
N GLY A 591 -21.28 -8.51 -12.43
CA GLY A 591 -21.33 -8.85 -10.99
C GLY A 591 -22.65 -9.50 -10.57
N ALA A 592 -23.27 -10.30 -11.45
CA ALA A 592 -24.61 -10.86 -11.28
C ALA A 592 -25.73 -9.82 -11.08
N MET A 593 -25.47 -8.56 -11.41
CA MET A 593 -26.44 -7.48 -11.48
C MET A 593 -26.73 -7.16 -12.95
N ALA A 594 -28.00 -6.91 -13.24
CA ALA A 594 -28.46 -6.38 -14.52
C ALA A 594 -29.37 -5.19 -14.25
N LEU A 595 -29.11 -4.05 -14.89
CA LEU A 595 -30.08 -2.96 -15.02
C LEU A 595 -30.59 -2.99 -16.45
N LEU A 596 -31.90 -2.92 -16.60
CA LEU A 596 -32.59 -3.27 -17.85
C LEU A 596 -33.42 -2.08 -18.35
N PRO A 597 -32.78 -1.01 -18.87
CA PRO A 597 -33.50 0.17 -19.35
C PRO A 597 -34.44 -0.13 -20.53
N TYR A 598 -34.17 -1.19 -21.29
CA TYR A 598 -34.99 -1.63 -22.42
C TYR A 598 -35.89 -2.83 -22.12
N GLY A 599 -35.88 -3.31 -20.88
CA GLY A 599 -36.40 -4.64 -20.56
C GLY A 599 -35.56 -5.78 -21.15
N ASP A 600 -35.99 -7.01 -20.93
CA ASP A 600 -35.35 -8.23 -21.48
C ASP A 600 -36.30 -9.10 -22.31
N GLY A 601 -37.48 -8.57 -22.63
CA GLY A 601 -38.56 -9.25 -23.36
C GLY A 601 -39.49 -10.09 -22.50
N ASP A 602 -39.10 -10.43 -21.26
CA ASP A 602 -39.98 -11.00 -20.24
C ASP A 602 -40.52 -9.91 -19.29
N VAL A 603 -39.79 -8.80 -19.16
CA VAL A 603 -40.12 -7.65 -18.29
C VAL A 603 -39.82 -6.35 -19.04
N ASP A 604 -40.72 -5.38 -18.98
CA ASP A 604 -40.53 -4.01 -19.46
C ASP A 604 -40.01 -3.10 -18.32
N LEU A 605 -39.34 -1.99 -18.66
CA LEU A 605 -38.85 -1.03 -17.67
C LEU A 605 -40.02 -0.47 -16.83
N LEU A 606 -39.86 -0.48 -15.51
CA LEU A 606 -40.85 0.00 -14.53
C LEU A 606 -42.17 -0.81 -14.51
N ASP A 607 -42.14 -2.09 -14.89
CA ASP A 607 -43.24 -3.02 -14.59
C ASP A 607 -43.49 -3.10 -13.08
N GLU A 608 -44.77 -3.11 -12.67
CA GLU A 608 -45.16 -3.24 -11.27
C GLU A 608 -44.93 -4.68 -10.77
N VAL A 609 -44.25 -4.81 -9.64
CA VAL A 609 -43.91 -6.07 -8.98
C VAL A 609 -44.66 -6.19 -7.66
N GLU A 610 -45.30 -7.34 -7.45
CA GLU A 610 -45.92 -7.67 -6.16
C GLU A 610 -44.87 -8.25 -5.19
N TRP A 611 -44.91 -7.83 -3.93
CA TRP A 611 -44.06 -8.43 -2.90
C TRP A 611 -44.54 -9.86 -2.57
N PRO A 612 -43.68 -10.88 -2.58
CA PRO A 612 -44.08 -12.26 -2.30
C PRO A 612 -44.70 -12.42 -0.89
N GLU A 613 -45.86 -13.09 -0.80
CA GLU A 613 -46.58 -13.30 0.48
C GLU A 613 -45.82 -14.21 1.48
N ASP A 614 -44.93 -15.08 0.98
CA ASP A 614 -44.16 -16.05 1.75
C ASP A 614 -42.78 -15.53 2.21
N VAL A 615 -42.48 -14.26 1.92
CA VAL A 615 -41.25 -13.56 2.32
C VAL A 615 -41.58 -12.49 3.37
N GLU A 616 -40.66 -12.22 4.30
CA GLU A 616 -40.84 -11.14 5.29
C GLU A 616 -41.12 -9.80 4.60
N ALA A 617 -42.17 -9.11 5.05
CA ALA A 617 -42.56 -7.83 4.50
C ALA A 617 -41.54 -6.73 4.86
N VAL A 618 -41.26 -5.87 3.90
CA VAL A 618 -40.46 -4.65 4.11
C VAL A 618 -41.29 -3.52 4.70
N ALA A 619 -40.63 -2.44 5.13
CA ALA A 619 -41.33 -1.28 5.68
C ALA A 619 -42.10 -0.51 4.60
N GLU A 620 -41.55 -0.49 3.39
CA GLU A 620 -42.13 0.08 2.17
C GLU A 620 -43.40 -0.66 1.77
N GLN A 621 -44.39 0.05 1.27
CA GLN A 621 -45.70 -0.51 0.91
C GLN A 621 -45.94 -0.56 -0.60
N GLY A 622 -44.98 -0.08 -1.40
CA GLY A 622 -45.13 0.01 -2.84
C GLY A 622 -46.07 1.15 -3.29
N PRO A 623 -46.49 1.15 -4.57
CA PRO A 623 -46.17 0.14 -5.59
C PRO A 623 -44.66 0.05 -5.88
N PHE A 624 -44.18 -1.14 -6.23
CA PHE A 624 -42.78 -1.41 -6.53
C PHE A 624 -42.60 -1.54 -8.04
N PHE A 625 -41.66 -0.80 -8.62
CA PHE A 625 -41.41 -0.80 -10.07
C PHE A 625 -40.06 -1.39 -10.39
N GLN A 626 -40.01 -2.36 -11.31
CA GLN A 626 -38.78 -3.07 -11.63
C GLN A 626 -37.83 -2.23 -12.48
N ILE A 627 -36.55 -2.22 -12.09
CA ILE A 627 -35.46 -1.57 -12.84
C ILE A 627 -34.37 -2.56 -13.30
N GLY A 628 -34.44 -3.80 -12.82
CA GLY A 628 -33.45 -4.82 -13.18
C GLY A 628 -33.55 -6.09 -12.36
N ARG A 629 -32.43 -6.81 -12.28
CA ARG A 629 -32.26 -8.03 -11.50
C ARG A 629 -30.90 -8.05 -10.82
N TRP A 630 -30.82 -8.66 -9.65
CA TRP A 630 -29.55 -8.84 -8.95
C TRP A 630 -29.52 -10.16 -8.20
N MET A 631 -28.50 -10.99 -8.48
CA MET A 631 -28.35 -12.31 -7.86
C MET A 631 -29.62 -13.15 -8.00
N GLY A 632 -30.25 -13.12 -9.18
CA GLY A 632 -31.51 -13.85 -9.46
C GLY A 632 -32.80 -13.23 -8.91
N GLY A 633 -32.72 -12.26 -7.99
CA GLY A 633 -33.88 -11.51 -7.48
C GLY A 633 -34.19 -10.28 -8.32
N GLU A 634 -35.40 -9.76 -8.20
CA GLU A 634 -35.82 -8.54 -8.91
C GLU A 634 -35.33 -7.31 -8.16
N LEU A 635 -34.84 -6.31 -8.89
CA LEU A 635 -34.40 -5.05 -8.33
C LEU A 635 -35.47 -4.01 -8.64
N VAL A 636 -36.05 -3.42 -7.59
CA VAL A 636 -37.23 -2.56 -7.70
C VAL A 636 -37.02 -1.23 -7.00
N VAL A 637 -37.74 -0.20 -7.45
CA VAL A 637 -37.87 1.09 -6.79
C VAL A 637 -39.25 1.22 -6.14
N ASP A 638 -39.30 1.62 -4.87
CA ASP A 638 -40.55 1.97 -4.20
C ASP A 638 -41.06 3.33 -4.72
N GLY A 639 -42.27 3.35 -5.30
CA GLY A 639 -42.84 4.53 -5.95
C GLY A 639 -42.88 5.79 -5.06
N PRO A 640 -43.40 5.70 -3.82
CA PRO A 640 -43.50 6.85 -2.92
C PRO A 640 -42.17 7.33 -2.32
N THR A 641 -41.24 6.43 -1.98
CA THR A 641 -40.00 6.79 -1.26
C THR A 641 -38.76 6.81 -2.12
N GLY A 642 -38.78 6.22 -3.31
CA GLY A 642 -37.63 6.11 -4.20
C GLY A 642 -36.55 5.14 -3.73
N ARG A 643 -36.78 4.39 -2.64
CA ARG A 643 -35.85 3.40 -2.11
C ARG A 643 -35.67 2.24 -3.07
N ILE A 644 -34.45 1.73 -3.15
CA ILE A 644 -34.13 0.58 -4.00
C ILE A 644 -34.13 -0.67 -3.13
N LEU A 645 -34.89 -1.68 -3.55
CA LEU A 645 -35.05 -2.95 -2.86
C LEU A 645 -34.68 -4.10 -3.79
N ARG A 646 -34.14 -5.18 -3.21
CA ARG A 646 -34.01 -6.47 -3.90
C ARG A 646 -35.11 -7.40 -3.41
N VAL A 647 -36.01 -7.79 -4.30
CA VAL A 647 -37.05 -8.79 -4.05
C VAL A 647 -36.43 -10.19 -4.13
N PRO A 648 -36.54 -11.04 -3.09
CA PRO A 648 -36.01 -12.40 -3.11
C PRO A 648 -36.74 -13.28 -4.12
N SER A 649 -36.01 -14.21 -4.77
CA SER A 649 -36.61 -15.14 -5.73
C SER A 649 -37.27 -16.38 -5.07
N GLY A 650 -37.10 -16.55 -3.75
CA GLY A 650 -37.71 -17.62 -2.96
C GLY A 650 -37.26 -17.63 -1.49
N PRO A 651 -37.84 -18.50 -0.65
CA PRO A 651 -37.64 -18.51 0.81
C PRO A 651 -36.22 -18.92 1.24
N ASP A 652 -35.48 -19.67 0.42
CA ASP A 652 -34.09 -20.06 0.71
C ASP A 652 -33.10 -18.88 0.55
N GLU A 653 -33.55 -17.73 0.03
CA GLU A 653 -32.76 -16.49 -0.13
C GLU A 653 -33.11 -15.42 0.93
N GLU A 654 -33.80 -15.76 2.01
CA GLU A 654 -34.17 -14.83 3.11
C GLU A 654 -32.96 -14.06 3.67
N TYR A 655 -31.77 -14.66 3.68
CA TYR A 655 -30.55 -13.98 4.15
C TYR A 655 -30.05 -12.86 3.21
N LEU A 656 -30.58 -12.79 1.98
CA LEU A 656 -30.39 -11.70 1.01
C LEU A 656 -31.59 -10.72 1.00
N ALA A 657 -32.62 -10.98 1.82
CA ALA A 657 -33.87 -10.22 1.89
C ALA A 657 -33.86 -9.17 3.01
N GLY A 658 -34.82 -8.24 2.96
CA GLY A 658 -35.21 -7.40 4.11
C GLY A 658 -34.39 -6.12 4.35
N LEU A 659 -33.25 -5.95 3.70
CA LEU A 659 -32.49 -4.70 3.72
C LEU A 659 -32.58 -3.95 2.39
N PRO A 660 -32.81 -2.62 2.41
CA PRO A 660 -32.77 -1.83 1.20
C PRO A 660 -31.39 -1.93 0.54
N ALA A 661 -31.35 -1.97 -0.79
CA ALA A 661 -30.10 -1.88 -1.54
C ALA A 661 -29.54 -0.44 -1.51
N ALA A 662 -30.43 0.55 -1.43
CA ALA A 662 -30.10 1.95 -1.16
C ALA A 662 -31.33 2.76 -0.73
N ARG A 663 -31.11 3.93 -0.13
CA ARG A 663 -32.13 4.91 0.27
C ARG A 663 -32.76 5.67 -0.90
N GLY A 664 -32.09 5.68 -2.06
CA GLY A 664 -32.52 6.39 -3.26
C GLY A 664 -31.81 5.85 -4.50
N LEU A 665 -32.33 6.21 -5.68
CA LEU A 665 -31.77 5.77 -6.96
C LEU A 665 -30.39 6.38 -7.22
N GLU A 666 -30.15 7.63 -6.82
CA GLU A 666 -28.86 8.29 -7.01
C GLU A 666 -27.74 7.60 -6.22
N GLU A 667 -27.98 7.34 -4.93
CA GLU A 667 -27.07 6.60 -4.07
C GLU A 667 -26.83 5.20 -4.62
N PHE A 668 -27.90 4.51 -5.06
CA PHE A 668 -27.78 3.20 -5.67
C PHE A 668 -26.88 3.20 -6.91
N LEU A 669 -27.11 4.09 -7.87
CA LEU A 669 -26.30 4.18 -9.09
C LEU A 669 -24.84 4.56 -8.79
N THR A 670 -24.61 5.42 -7.80
CA THR A 670 -23.26 5.75 -7.30
C THR A 670 -22.58 4.51 -6.71
N MET A 671 -23.30 3.73 -5.89
CA MET A 671 -22.83 2.47 -5.33
C MET A 671 -22.53 1.43 -6.42
N VAL A 672 -23.37 1.33 -7.45
CA VAL A 672 -23.12 0.48 -8.63
C VAL A 672 -21.84 0.89 -9.35
N ALA A 673 -21.60 2.19 -9.56
CA ALA A 673 -20.38 2.67 -10.20
C ALA A 673 -19.12 2.26 -9.41
N LEU A 674 -19.14 2.43 -8.09
CA LEU A 674 -18.07 2.00 -7.18
C LEU A 674 -17.85 0.49 -7.22
N PHE A 675 -18.93 -0.28 -7.17
CA PHE A 675 -18.93 -1.73 -7.20
C PHE A 675 -18.33 -2.29 -8.50
N VAL A 676 -18.82 -1.81 -9.65
CA VAL A 676 -18.31 -2.20 -10.98
C VAL A 676 -16.86 -1.77 -11.16
N THR A 677 -16.50 -0.56 -10.72
CA THR A 677 -15.09 -0.11 -10.71
C THR A 677 -14.22 -1.08 -9.91
N GLY A 678 -14.71 -1.57 -8.77
CA GLY A 678 -14.03 -2.54 -7.92
C GLY A 678 -13.86 -3.91 -8.59
N LEU A 679 -14.92 -4.45 -9.17
CA LEU A 679 -14.90 -5.72 -9.91
C LEU A 679 -13.92 -5.66 -11.08
N ARG A 680 -14.03 -4.62 -11.92
CA ARG A 680 -13.13 -4.41 -13.05
C ARG A 680 -11.70 -4.20 -12.59
N THR A 681 -11.45 -3.41 -11.54
CA THR A 681 -10.12 -3.24 -10.95
C THR A 681 -9.53 -4.58 -10.49
N ARG A 682 -10.28 -5.36 -9.70
CA ARG A 682 -9.89 -6.68 -9.22
C ARG A 682 -9.56 -7.62 -10.39
N SER A 683 -10.33 -7.55 -11.49
CA SER A 683 -10.12 -8.38 -12.67
C SER A 683 -8.79 -8.10 -13.41
N LEU A 684 -8.21 -6.90 -13.25
CA LEU A 684 -6.90 -6.52 -13.82
C LEU A 684 -5.73 -7.05 -12.99
N LEU A 685 -5.97 -7.37 -11.72
CA LEU A 685 -4.93 -7.76 -10.78
C LEU A 685 -4.52 -9.24 -10.95
N PRO A 686 -3.22 -9.55 -10.84
CA PRO A 686 -2.74 -10.94 -10.80
C PRO A 686 -3.47 -11.73 -9.69
N PRO A 687 -3.83 -13.01 -9.91
CA PRO A 687 -4.60 -13.80 -8.94
C PRO A 687 -3.98 -13.93 -7.55
N LEU A 688 -2.65 -13.84 -7.43
CA LEU A 688 -1.90 -13.95 -6.17
C LEU A 688 -1.45 -12.58 -5.63
N SER A 689 -2.00 -11.47 -6.13
CA SER A 689 -1.69 -10.13 -5.62
C SER A 689 -2.41 -9.91 -4.29
N PRO A 690 -1.71 -9.48 -3.21
CA PRO A 690 -2.35 -9.10 -1.95
C PRO A 690 -3.43 -8.02 -2.14
N GLU A 691 -3.18 -7.06 -3.03
CA GLU A 691 -4.13 -6.00 -3.34
C GLU A 691 -5.48 -6.55 -3.86
N ARG A 692 -5.49 -7.71 -4.54
CA ARG A 692 -6.73 -8.34 -5.01
C ARG A 692 -7.64 -8.74 -3.85
N GLU A 693 -7.05 -9.11 -2.71
CA GLU A 693 -7.77 -9.44 -1.46
C GLU A 693 -8.21 -8.16 -0.72
N GLU A 694 -7.57 -7.01 -0.96
CA GLU A 694 -7.90 -5.71 -0.36
C GLU A 694 -9.06 -5.00 -1.06
N ILE A 695 -9.20 -5.14 -2.40
CA ILE A 695 -10.26 -4.47 -3.18
C ILE A 695 -11.66 -4.63 -2.58
N PRO A 696 -12.14 -5.83 -2.18
CA PRO A 696 -13.47 -5.97 -1.57
C PRO A 696 -13.68 -5.06 -0.36
N TYR A 697 -12.68 -4.89 0.50
CA TYR A 697 -12.78 -4.03 1.67
C TYR A 697 -12.84 -2.55 1.29
N TRP A 698 -12.09 -2.14 0.26
CA TRP A 698 -12.15 -0.76 -0.24
C TRP A 698 -13.52 -0.46 -0.85
N VAL A 699 -14.06 -1.39 -1.64
CA VAL A 699 -15.40 -1.25 -2.23
C VAL A 699 -16.44 -1.15 -1.13
N LEU A 700 -16.51 -2.12 -0.21
CA LEU A 700 -17.50 -2.13 0.87
C LEU A 700 -17.41 -0.89 1.78
N GLY A 701 -16.20 -0.42 2.07
CA GLY A 701 -16.01 0.86 2.78
C GLY A 701 -16.59 2.04 2.00
N ALA A 702 -16.28 2.15 0.70
CA ALA A 702 -16.80 3.21 -0.16
C ALA A 702 -18.33 3.15 -0.34
N LEU A 703 -18.92 1.95 -0.40
CA LEU A 703 -20.38 1.78 -0.41
C LEU A 703 -21.01 2.32 0.88
N SER A 704 -20.40 2.02 2.04
CA SER A 704 -20.88 2.50 3.33
C SER A 704 -20.74 4.02 3.50
N ASP A 705 -19.76 4.66 2.87
CA ASP A 705 -19.60 6.11 2.86
C ASP A 705 -20.71 6.82 2.04
N VAL A 706 -21.28 6.13 1.04
CA VAL A 706 -22.40 6.64 0.21
C VAL A 706 -23.73 6.40 0.92
N ASP A 707 -24.02 5.15 1.30
CA ASP A 707 -25.22 4.78 2.05
C ASP A 707 -24.92 3.62 3.00
N GLU A 708 -24.69 3.97 4.27
CA GLU A 708 -24.42 3.02 5.36
C GLU A 708 -25.46 1.89 5.40
N ALA A 709 -26.76 2.21 5.28
CA ALA A 709 -27.82 1.21 5.36
C ALA A 709 -27.91 0.34 4.10
N GLY A 710 -27.79 0.96 2.91
CA GLY A 710 -27.78 0.24 1.63
C GLY A 710 -26.58 -0.71 1.50
N SER A 711 -25.44 -0.32 2.06
CA SER A 711 -24.21 -1.12 2.02
C SER A 711 -24.28 -2.42 2.83
N GLU A 712 -25.21 -2.52 3.79
CA GLU A 712 -25.43 -3.73 4.59
C GLU A 712 -26.09 -4.87 3.80
N GLN A 713 -26.65 -4.57 2.62
CA GLN A 713 -27.25 -5.57 1.74
C GLN A 713 -26.21 -6.66 1.36
N PRO A 714 -26.35 -7.92 1.85
CA PRO A 714 -25.29 -8.93 1.75
C PRO A 714 -24.88 -9.29 0.33
N ALA A 715 -25.74 -9.06 -0.66
CA ALA A 715 -25.45 -9.31 -2.07
C ALA A 715 -24.19 -8.57 -2.57
N TRP A 716 -23.88 -7.36 -2.07
CA TRP A 716 -22.65 -6.63 -2.42
C TRP A 716 -21.41 -7.45 -2.05
N SER A 717 -21.33 -7.88 -0.79
CA SER A 717 -20.20 -8.64 -0.26
C SER A 717 -20.10 -10.04 -0.87
N TYR A 718 -21.24 -10.68 -1.12
CA TYR A 718 -21.30 -12.04 -1.66
C TYR A 718 -20.60 -12.10 -3.02
N VAL A 719 -20.95 -11.19 -3.94
CA VAL A 719 -20.33 -11.16 -5.27
C VAL A 719 -18.84 -10.89 -5.14
N LEU A 720 -18.44 -9.85 -4.39
CA LEU A 720 -17.02 -9.50 -4.24
C LEU A 720 -16.17 -10.64 -3.68
N HIS A 721 -16.70 -11.46 -2.77
CA HIS A 721 -15.93 -12.55 -2.17
C HIS A 721 -15.98 -13.86 -2.98
N ASN A 722 -17.00 -14.06 -3.83
CA ASN A 722 -17.20 -15.31 -4.58
C ASN A 722 -16.95 -15.19 -6.10
N SER A 723 -16.65 -14.00 -6.63
CA SER A 723 -16.36 -13.75 -8.06
C SER A 723 -14.89 -13.84 -8.47
#